data_AF-A0A8J3JNS5-F1
#
_entry.id   AF-A0A8J3JNS5-F1
#
_cell.length_a   1.000
_cell.length_b   1.000
_cell.length_c   1.000
_cell.angle_alpha   90.00
_cell.angle_beta   90.00
_cell.angle_gamma   90.00
#
_symmetry.space_group_name_H-M   'P 1'
#
loop_
_entity.id
_entity.type
_entity.pdbx_description
1 polymer ?
#
loop_
_entity_poly.entity_id
_entity_poly.type
_entity_poly.pdbx_seq_one_letter_code
_entity_poly.pdbx_strand_id
1 'polypeptide(L)'
;MSGSADAPTPNVAPLTAHDPRAAGPYRLLGRLGQGGQGVVYLGVDGDERRVAVKMLSIDLRQDARARARFAKEIAAAQRVATFCTAQVLEAELDAEPPYVVSEYIEGMTLHRHVRGNGPLSGNALYRLAVGTATALAAIHQAGVVHCDFKPDNVILGGDGPRVIDFGIARALGSETMTGNVMGTVPYMAPERFSNVDVGPSCDVFGWAATMAFASSGRGPFGHDSMATVMARVLHEEPDLSNLSGPLLGLVQECLAKDQHARPTAEQVLLRLLGHGAVPLNAALREGSDAATAVAVPAPPPTLPASPPTITAQPVSPAPPTQTAPRLPVDPRTAAATAADPRRTAPDFGAVTPPVPPTRQDVAGPGTTAGPTVPAPRGPEPVGPQPPRRRRRWPVAVAALLTVALAAGGYLYGRYGGGFGPTDCVRLDVVSSTEKNVQVEKLARRYNDSGRSYGGECAQISVHGLTSGQAMEALAGNWAEVAGNRIPEPQVWLPTSTLWTGQLELLDRANKRAPQTPGGAEFPSIANSPLVIAMPAAKAAQVKQRGPLGWGDILGMSGEQGWASFGKPEWGRFTFGKDNPNLSTSGLAATIAAYYAASNSSSDLTEADIRNSDVTRFVRRIEANVSHYSDDVVDLLRSLAAVDLSTVEGAAASDLSAIVTQEELVYLYNQGELSPTPGKKPNEPLVALYPKEGTFNLDHPYVVLPRASAEQKRGAADFLAFLQEPAQQAEFEAIGFRNHEMVASKDLIATVGGQEAAQKYFEPPAPGVVQAIKANWATLRKKANILMAVDVSGSMTANQVNGRTRLEVAVEAASDGIALLNSEDRVGLWAFSSRQGGDRLPYRVQHPLSKLDTAAYTAKLRAMKPGGQTALYATVRAAHDYMLANYDRTRVNAVVVLTDGENEYPADNDLNKLLKDIALDPDKPVKVFCIAFDKASDLKTLQAIAKASAGKTFNAQDPTMLDETFVKLLSSF
;
A
#
# COMPACT_ATOMS: atom_id res chain seq x y z
N MET A 1 18.98 -52.18 14.26
CA MET A 1 18.06 -51.98 13.12
C MET A 1 17.61 -50.53 13.15
N SER A 2 18.21 -49.70 12.31
CA SER A 2 17.93 -48.27 12.15
C SER A 2 16.76 -48.08 11.18
N GLY A 3 15.57 -47.81 11.71
CA GLY A 3 14.37 -47.49 10.93
C GLY A 3 14.17 -45.98 10.82
N SER A 4 14.39 -45.47 9.61
CA SER A 4 13.99 -44.17 9.04
C SER A 4 12.88 -43.39 9.78
N ALA A 5 13.22 -42.20 10.30
CA ALA A 5 12.29 -41.21 10.86
C ALA A 5 12.18 -39.93 9.99
N ASP A 6 12.32 -40.04 8.66
CA ASP A 6 12.24 -38.90 7.73
C ASP A 6 11.13 -39.11 6.68
N ALA A 7 9.89 -39.26 7.13
CA ALA A 7 8.75 -38.92 6.28
C ALA A 7 8.47 -37.41 6.49
N PRO A 8 8.52 -36.56 5.45
CA PRO A 8 8.25 -35.15 5.60
C PRO A 8 6.81 -34.96 6.09
N THR A 9 6.65 -34.45 7.31
CA THR A 9 5.35 -33.99 7.82
C THR A 9 4.88 -32.86 6.92
N PRO A 10 3.76 -33.03 6.19
CA PRO A 10 3.22 -31.94 5.38
C PRO A 10 2.92 -30.75 6.31
N ASN A 11 3.31 -29.55 5.88
CA ASN A 11 2.99 -28.26 6.51
C ASN A 11 3.90 -27.75 7.63
N VAL A 12 5.12 -28.28 7.77
CA VAL A 12 6.12 -27.74 8.71
C VAL A 12 7.28 -27.13 7.93
N ALA A 13 7.49 -25.81 8.05
CA ALA A 13 8.64 -25.15 7.45
C ALA A 13 9.91 -25.43 8.28
N PRO A 14 11.10 -25.54 7.67
CA PRO A 14 12.34 -25.74 8.41
C PRO A 14 12.65 -24.57 9.34
N LEU A 15 13.36 -24.84 10.44
CA LEU A 15 13.93 -23.78 11.29
C LEU A 15 15.02 -23.00 10.55
N THR A 16 15.01 -21.68 10.69
CA THR A 16 16.02 -20.74 10.18
C THR A 16 17.22 -20.64 11.13
N ALA A 17 18.26 -19.91 10.73
CA ALA A 17 19.44 -19.67 11.56
C ALA A 17 19.16 -18.84 12.83
N HIS A 18 18.10 -18.04 12.83
CA HIS A 18 17.71 -17.18 13.94
C HIS A 18 16.66 -17.81 14.86
N ASP A 19 16.22 -19.03 14.56
CA ASP A 19 15.27 -19.74 15.41
C ASP A 19 15.98 -20.45 16.57
N PRO A 20 15.36 -20.46 17.75
CA PRO A 20 15.82 -21.33 18.82
C PRO A 20 15.70 -22.80 18.39
N ARG A 21 16.64 -23.60 18.86
CA ARG A 21 16.60 -25.07 18.66
C ARG A 21 15.77 -25.78 19.72
N ALA A 22 15.49 -25.10 20.83
CA ALA A 22 14.67 -25.60 21.91
C ALA A 22 13.92 -24.45 22.61
N ALA A 23 12.80 -24.77 23.24
CA ALA A 23 12.07 -23.92 24.18
C ALA A 23 11.94 -24.71 25.49
N GLY A 24 12.72 -24.35 26.52
CA GLY A 24 12.80 -25.17 27.73
C GLY A 24 13.11 -26.65 27.41
N PRO A 25 12.28 -27.62 27.84
CA PRO A 25 12.51 -29.03 27.57
C PRO A 25 12.12 -29.49 26.15
N TYR A 26 11.50 -28.62 25.33
CA TYR A 26 10.99 -28.99 24.02
C TYR A 26 12.01 -28.73 22.92
N ARG A 27 12.37 -29.79 22.17
CA ARG A 27 13.22 -29.68 20.99
C ARG A 27 12.38 -29.24 19.80
N LEU A 28 12.75 -28.12 19.17
CA LEU A 28 12.01 -27.56 18.04
C LEU A 28 12.42 -28.24 16.75
N LEU A 29 11.44 -28.70 15.98
CA LEU A 29 11.61 -29.44 14.72
C LEU A 29 11.39 -28.56 13.49
N GLY A 30 10.55 -27.54 13.59
CA GLY A 30 10.23 -26.64 12.48
C GLY A 30 9.19 -25.59 12.85
N ARG A 31 8.88 -24.68 11.94
CA ARG A 31 7.88 -23.62 12.11
C ARG A 31 6.52 -24.07 11.57
N LEU A 32 5.48 -23.94 12.38
CA LEU A 32 4.07 -24.15 12.02
C LEU A 32 3.41 -22.85 11.52
N GLY A 33 3.78 -21.69 12.06
CA GLY A 33 3.16 -20.40 11.76
C GLY A 33 3.96 -19.21 12.27
N GLN A 34 3.67 -17.99 11.81
CA GLN A 34 4.27 -16.74 12.30
C GLN A 34 3.26 -15.60 12.14
N GLY A 35 3.08 -14.77 13.18
CA GLY A 35 2.19 -13.60 13.14
C GLY A 35 2.57 -12.53 14.16
N GLY A 36 1.78 -11.45 14.25
CA GLY A 36 2.07 -10.29 15.11
C GLY A 36 2.22 -10.58 16.61
N GLN A 37 1.78 -11.74 17.08
CA GLN A 37 1.86 -12.16 18.48
C GLN A 37 3.05 -13.09 18.79
N GLY A 38 3.77 -13.59 17.78
CA GLY A 38 4.82 -14.60 17.97
C GLY A 38 5.03 -15.58 16.82
N VAL A 39 5.92 -16.54 17.06
CA VAL A 39 6.21 -17.66 16.14
C VAL A 39 5.72 -18.96 16.77
N VAL A 40 5.03 -19.80 15.99
CA VAL A 40 4.58 -21.14 16.43
C VAL A 40 5.48 -22.19 15.79
N TYR A 41 6.04 -23.05 16.63
CA TYR A 41 6.95 -24.13 16.25
C TYR A 41 6.31 -25.49 16.49
N LEU A 42 6.64 -26.46 15.64
CA LEU A 42 6.49 -27.88 15.97
C LEU A 42 7.65 -28.23 16.90
N GLY A 43 7.34 -28.72 18.08
CA GLY A 43 8.32 -29.24 19.03
C GLY A 43 8.04 -30.70 19.38
N VAL A 44 9.00 -31.33 20.04
CA VAL A 44 8.83 -32.61 20.73
C VAL A 44 9.31 -32.52 22.16
N ASP A 45 8.61 -33.20 23.08
CA ASP A 45 9.03 -33.35 24.47
C ASP A 45 10.08 -34.47 24.64
N GLY A 46 10.47 -34.74 25.89
CA GLY A 46 11.44 -35.79 26.22
C GLY A 46 10.98 -37.22 25.88
N ASP A 47 9.69 -37.43 25.65
CA ASP A 47 9.07 -38.70 25.23
C ASP A 47 8.82 -38.73 23.70
N GLU A 48 9.38 -37.78 22.94
CA GLU A 48 9.19 -37.58 21.49
C GLU A 48 7.72 -37.32 21.08
N ARG A 49 6.86 -36.86 22.00
CA ARG A 49 5.49 -36.46 21.67
C ARG A 49 5.47 -35.09 21.02
N ARG A 50 4.74 -34.95 19.91
CA ARG A 50 4.64 -33.71 19.16
C ARG A 50 3.77 -32.68 19.88
N VAL A 51 4.27 -31.46 19.96
CA VAL A 51 3.59 -30.30 20.58
C VAL A 51 3.70 -29.07 19.67
N ALA A 52 2.76 -28.14 19.80
CA ALA A 52 2.86 -26.82 19.22
C ALA A 52 3.39 -25.84 20.30
N VAL A 53 4.52 -25.19 20.02
CA VAL A 53 5.17 -24.25 20.93
C VAL A 53 5.06 -22.84 20.36
N LYS A 54 4.25 -21.99 21.00
CA LYS A 54 4.08 -20.59 20.63
C LYS A 54 5.00 -19.72 21.46
N MET A 55 6.05 -19.19 20.84
CA MET A 55 6.92 -18.18 21.45
C MET A 55 6.31 -16.80 21.27
N LEU A 56 6.17 -16.07 22.37
CA LEU A 56 5.50 -14.78 22.43
C LEU A 56 6.48 -13.64 22.19
N SER A 57 6.08 -12.63 21.43
CA SER A 57 6.90 -11.45 21.12
C SER A 57 6.82 -10.31 22.15
N ILE A 58 6.22 -10.55 23.32
CA ILE A 58 5.95 -9.53 24.36
C ILE A 58 6.91 -9.66 25.55
N ASP A 59 7.41 -8.53 26.07
CA ASP A 59 8.19 -8.50 27.30
C ASP A 59 7.28 -8.36 28.53
N LEU A 60 6.94 -9.49 29.17
CA LEU A 60 6.08 -9.54 30.35
C LEU A 60 6.79 -9.19 31.66
N ARG A 61 8.12 -8.98 31.64
CA ARG A 61 8.92 -8.79 32.86
C ARG A 61 8.66 -7.45 33.54
N GLN A 62 8.31 -6.43 32.76
CA GLN A 62 8.10 -5.06 33.24
C GLN A 62 6.68 -4.82 33.78
N ASP A 63 5.73 -5.74 33.56
CA ASP A 63 4.33 -5.61 33.99
C ASP A 63 3.84 -6.85 34.75
N ALA A 64 4.08 -6.84 36.06
CA ALA A 64 3.63 -7.90 36.96
C ALA A 64 2.09 -8.08 36.98
N ARG A 65 1.31 -7.05 36.64
CA ARG A 65 -0.16 -7.13 36.57
C ARG A 65 -0.61 -7.81 35.28
N ALA A 66 0.00 -7.48 34.15
CA ALA A 66 -0.23 -8.18 32.89
C ALA A 66 0.15 -9.66 33.01
N ARG A 67 1.31 -9.97 33.61
CA ARG A 67 1.74 -11.35 33.87
C ARG A 67 0.75 -12.12 34.76
N ALA A 68 0.24 -11.51 35.84
CA ALA A 68 -0.76 -12.15 36.71
C ALA A 68 -2.11 -12.40 36.01
N ARG A 69 -2.57 -11.46 35.15
CA ARG A 69 -3.75 -11.68 34.30
C ARG A 69 -3.53 -12.81 33.31
N PHE A 70 -2.35 -12.85 32.68
CA PHE A 70 -1.97 -13.86 31.69
C PHE A 70 -1.92 -15.27 32.29
N ALA A 71 -1.30 -15.42 33.46
CA ALA A 71 -1.29 -16.69 34.19
C ALA A 71 -2.72 -17.18 34.54
N LYS A 72 -3.63 -16.26 34.90
CA LYS A 72 -5.03 -16.60 35.18
C LYS A 72 -5.78 -17.08 33.94
N GLU A 73 -5.53 -16.47 32.77
CA GLU A 73 -6.14 -16.89 31.50
C GLU A 73 -5.59 -18.24 31.03
N ILE A 74 -4.27 -18.49 31.14
CA ILE A 74 -3.67 -19.81 30.85
C ILE A 74 -4.29 -20.91 31.74
N ALA A 75 -4.41 -20.66 33.04
CA ALA A 75 -5.04 -21.61 33.98
C ALA A 75 -6.53 -21.86 33.68
N ALA A 76 -7.21 -20.93 33.00
CA ALA A 76 -8.56 -21.14 32.49
C ALA A 76 -8.56 -21.95 31.19
N ALA A 77 -7.63 -21.66 30.27
CA ALA A 77 -7.47 -22.38 29.01
C ALA A 77 -7.09 -23.87 29.21
N GLN A 78 -6.27 -24.18 30.21
CA GLN A 78 -5.91 -25.57 30.58
C GLN A 78 -7.11 -26.43 31.03
N ARG A 79 -8.23 -25.81 31.43
CA ARG A 79 -9.45 -26.50 31.87
C ARG A 79 -10.46 -26.73 30.75
N VAL A 80 -10.20 -26.23 29.54
CA VAL A 80 -11.07 -26.41 28.38
C VAL A 80 -11.01 -27.86 27.90
N ALA A 81 -12.14 -28.40 27.47
CA ALA A 81 -12.25 -29.80 27.09
C ALA A 81 -11.45 -30.15 25.82
N THR A 82 -10.76 -31.29 25.86
CA THR A 82 -9.78 -31.74 24.85
C THR A 82 -10.40 -32.38 23.61
N PHE A 83 -11.72 -32.50 23.52
CA PHE A 83 -12.38 -33.21 22.40
C PHE A 83 -12.73 -32.29 21.22
N CYS A 84 -12.63 -30.96 21.38
CA CYS A 84 -12.97 -29.97 20.35
C CYS A 84 -11.99 -28.79 20.27
N THR A 85 -10.98 -28.74 21.15
CA THR A 85 -9.92 -27.74 21.18
C THR A 85 -8.54 -28.39 21.23
N ALA A 86 -7.49 -27.68 20.83
CA ALA A 86 -6.12 -28.09 21.14
C ALA A 86 -5.80 -27.80 22.60
N GLN A 87 -5.47 -28.84 23.38
CA GLN A 87 -5.25 -28.67 24.81
C GLN A 87 -4.01 -27.81 25.07
N VAL A 88 -4.14 -26.77 25.90
CA VAL A 88 -2.98 -26.07 26.46
C VAL A 88 -2.36 -26.97 27.52
N LEU A 89 -1.10 -27.35 27.32
CA LEU A 89 -0.38 -28.27 28.18
C LEU A 89 0.31 -27.49 29.30
N GLU A 90 1.12 -26.50 28.93
CA GLU A 90 1.87 -25.67 29.87
C GLU A 90 2.20 -24.30 29.27
N ALA A 91 2.74 -23.41 30.11
CA ALA A 91 3.30 -22.14 29.68
C ALA A 91 4.45 -21.76 30.62
N GLU A 92 5.51 -21.21 30.05
CA GLU A 92 6.64 -20.65 30.79
C GLU A 92 6.73 -19.15 30.49
N LEU A 93 6.40 -18.35 31.50
CA LEU A 93 6.26 -16.90 31.38
C LEU A 93 7.53 -16.15 31.76
N ASP A 94 8.46 -16.81 32.44
CA ASP A 94 9.73 -16.23 32.87
C ASP A 94 10.89 -16.56 31.91
N ALA A 95 10.65 -17.36 30.86
CA ALA A 95 11.61 -17.63 29.79
C ALA A 95 11.85 -16.42 28.87
N GLU A 96 12.98 -16.43 28.15
CA GLU A 96 13.35 -15.40 27.18
C GLU A 96 13.59 -16.02 25.78
N PRO A 97 12.60 -15.92 24.86
CA PRO A 97 11.25 -15.34 25.01
C PRO A 97 10.27 -16.26 25.77
N PRO A 98 9.19 -15.73 26.37
CA PRO A 98 8.16 -16.53 27.03
C PRO A 98 7.40 -17.37 26.02
N TYR A 99 6.89 -18.54 26.43
CA TYR A 99 6.24 -19.47 25.51
C TYR A 99 5.05 -20.21 26.12
N VAL A 100 4.12 -20.62 25.26
CA VAL A 100 2.96 -21.47 25.57
C VAL A 100 3.04 -22.75 24.75
N VAL A 101 2.74 -23.88 25.37
CA VAL A 101 2.78 -25.20 24.75
C VAL A 101 1.38 -25.78 24.70
N SER A 102 0.97 -26.22 23.51
CA SER A 102 -0.30 -26.92 23.30
C SER A 102 -0.11 -28.23 22.55
N GLU A 103 -1.14 -29.06 22.56
CA GLU A 103 -1.23 -30.24 21.69
C GLU A 103 -1.03 -29.84 20.23
N TYR A 104 -0.27 -30.66 19.49
CA TYR A 104 -0.17 -30.55 18.04
C TYR A 104 -1.29 -31.35 17.38
N ILE A 105 -2.17 -30.67 16.65
CA ILE A 105 -3.25 -31.31 15.88
C ILE A 105 -2.77 -31.56 14.45
N GLU A 106 -2.78 -32.83 14.02
CA GLU A 106 -2.48 -33.21 12.64
C GLU A 106 -3.69 -32.94 11.73
N GLY A 107 -3.53 -32.01 10.78
CA GLY A 107 -4.61 -31.63 9.87
C GLY A 107 -4.32 -30.34 9.09
N MET A 108 -5.23 -29.95 8.21
CA MET A 108 -5.19 -28.66 7.51
C MET A 108 -6.14 -27.67 8.17
N THR A 109 -5.77 -26.39 8.23
CA THR A 109 -6.72 -25.33 8.61
C THR A 109 -7.93 -25.31 7.67
N LEU A 110 -9.10 -24.94 8.17
CA LEU A 110 -10.33 -24.76 7.38
C LEU A 110 -10.11 -23.78 6.23
N HIS A 111 -9.37 -22.68 6.46
CA HIS A 111 -9.00 -21.74 5.40
C HIS A 111 -8.33 -22.46 4.22
N ARG A 112 -7.24 -23.18 4.49
CA ARG A 112 -6.49 -23.91 3.47
C ARG A 112 -7.30 -25.03 2.81
N HIS A 113 -8.14 -25.73 3.58
CA HIS A 113 -9.02 -26.76 3.02
C HIS A 113 -9.98 -26.15 2.00
N VAL A 114 -10.67 -25.05 2.35
CA VAL A 114 -11.63 -24.39 1.46
C VAL A 114 -10.94 -23.79 0.22
N ARG A 115 -9.71 -23.26 0.38
CA ARG A 115 -8.92 -22.75 -0.75
C ARG A 115 -8.42 -23.84 -1.69
N GLY A 116 -8.05 -25.00 -1.16
CA GLY A 116 -7.50 -26.10 -1.95
C GLY A 116 -8.58 -27.02 -2.55
N ASN A 117 -9.67 -27.25 -1.83
CA ASN A 117 -10.70 -28.25 -2.15
C ASN A 117 -12.08 -27.64 -2.46
N GLY A 118 -12.23 -26.32 -2.31
CA GLY A 118 -13.48 -25.60 -2.52
C GLY A 118 -14.38 -25.52 -1.28
N PRO A 119 -15.50 -24.79 -1.36
CA PRO A 119 -16.42 -24.58 -0.24
C PRO A 119 -17.11 -25.87 0.23
N LEU A 120 -17.45 -25.91 1.52
CA LEU A 120 -18.19 -26.99 2.16
C LEU A 120 -19.70 -26.78 2.01
N SER A 121 -20.44 -27.87 1.83
CA SER A 121 -21.90 -27.83 1.72
C SER A 121 -22.57 -29.01 2.45
N GLY A 122 -23.89 -28.92 2.62
CA GLY A 122 -24.72 -29.97 3.20
C GLY A 122 -24.22 -30.46 4.57
N ASN A 123 -24.16 -31.78 4.76
CA ASN A 123 -23.80 -32.38 6.05
C ASN A 123 -22.36 -32.07 6.49
N ALA A 124 -21.43 -31.80 5.57
CA ALA A 124 -20.05 -31.46 5.92
C ALA A 124 -19.97 -30.08 6.59
N LEU A 125 -20.67 -29.08 6.04
CA LEU A 125 -20.81 -27.76 6.62
C LEU A 125 -21.57 -27.81 7.97
N TYR A 126 -22.63 -28.62 8.04
CA TYR A 126 -23.40 -28.77 9.28
C TYR A 126 -22.59 -29.38 10.42
N ARG A 127 -21.80 -30.42 10.15
CA ARG A 127 -20.92 -31.02 11.17
C ARG A 127 -19.79 -30.09 11.59
N LEU A 128 -19.24 -29.30 10.66
CA LEU A 128 -18.28 -28.24 10.99
C LEU A 128 -18.90 -27.22 11.95
N ALA A 129 -20.13 -26.77 11.65
CA ALA A 129 -20.89 -25.85 12.48
C ALA A 129 -21.11 -26.40 13.90
N VAL A 130 -21.57 -27.66 14.02
CA VAL A 130 -21.76 -28.33 15.32
C VAL A 130 -20.45 -28.44 16.09
N GLY A 131 -19.38 -28.95 15.47
CA GLY A 131 -18.10 -29.15 16.16
C GLY A 131 -17.45 -27.86 16.65
N THR A 132 -17.50 -26.80 15.84
CA THR A 132 -16.95 -25.49 16.21
C THR A 132 -17.81 -24.73 17.21
N ALA A 133 -19.15 -24.84 17.16
CA ALA A 133 -20.04 -24.30 18.19
C ALA A 133 -19.86 -25.02 19.53
N THR A 134 -19.62 -26.34 19.49
CA THR A 134 -19.30 -27.15 20.68
C THR A 134 -18.00 -26.67 21.32
N ALA A 135 -16.97 -26.38 20.52
CA ALA A 135 -15.72 -25.81 21.01
C ALA A 135 -15.90 -24.45 21.68
N LEU A 136 -16.63 -23.52 21.05
CA LEU A 136 -16.89 -22.21 21.63
C LEU A 136 -17.69 -22.28 22.93
N ALA A 137 -18.71 -23.15 23.00
CA ALA A 137 -19.48 -23.36 24.22
C ALA A 137 -18.59 -23.89 25.37
N ALA A 138 -17.67 -24.81 25.09
CA ALA A 138 -16.72 -25.32 26.08
C ALA A 138 -15.70 -24.25 26.54
N ILE A 139 -15.19 -23.44 25.60
CA ILE A 139 -14.27 -22.32 25.90
C ILE A 139 -14.97 -21.29 26.81
N HIS A 140 -16.20 -20.89 26.46
CA HIS A 140 -16.98 -19.93 27.23
C HIS A 140 -17.35 -20.46 28.62
N GLN A 141 -17.69 -21.75 28.75
CA GLN A 141 -17.98 -22.39 30.04
C GLN A 141 -16.76 -22.37 30.99
N ALA A 142 -15.54 -22.44 30.45
CA ALA A 142 -14.31 -22.33 31.24
C ALA A 142 -13.97 -20.89 31.67
N GLY A 143 -14.73 -19.90 31.20
CA GLY A 143 -14.51 -18.47 31.47
C GLY A 143 -13.49 -17.82 30.53
N VAL A 144 -13.22 -18.42 29.37
CA VAL A 144 -12.30 -17.91 28.34
C VAL A 144 -13.11 -17.35 27.17
N VAL A 145 -12.60 -16.32 26.50
CA VAL A 145 -13.14 -15.77 25.24
C VAL A 145 -12.04 -15.86 24.19
N HIS A 146 -12.34 -16.35 23.00
CA HIS A 146 -11.35 -16.58 21.95
C HIS A 146 -10.89 -15.27 21.28
N CYS A 147 -11.81 -14.35 21.00
CA CYS A 147 -11.71 -13.06 20.31
C CYS A 147 -11.14 -13.04 18.89
N ASP A 148 -10.41 -14.07 18.46
CA ASP A 148 -9.82 -14.22 17.11
C ASP A 148 -10.36 -15.46 16.37
N PHE A 149 -11.67 -15.74 16.50
CA PHE A 149 -12.25 -16.91 15.84
C PHE A 149 -12.36 -16.70 14.32
N LYS A 150 -11.61 -17.47 13.53
CA LYS A 150 -11.54 -17.36 12.06
C LYS A 150 -11.14 -18.70 11.39
N PRO A 151 -11.26 -18.82 10.06
CA PRO A 151 -10.95 -20.07 9.35
C PRO A 151 -9.52 -20.62 9.54
N ASP A 152 -8.53 -19.77 9.80
CA ASP A 152 -7.15 -20.21 10.07
C ASP A 152 -6.98 -20.85 11.45
N ASN A 153 -7.88 -20.56 12.40
CA ASN A 153 -7.84 -21.06 13.78
C ASN A 153 -8.73 -22.32 13.98
N VAL A 154 -9.17 -22.94 12.89
CA VAL A 154 -9.91 -24.22 12.90
C VAL A 154 -9.12 -25.23 12.09
N ILE A 155 -8.58 -26.27 12.74
CA ILE A 155 -7.89 -27.38 12.07
C ILE A 155 -8.88 -28.51 11.83
N LEU A 156 -8.92 -29.04 10.61
CA LEU A 156 -9.68 -30.24 10.26
C LEU A 156 -8.82 -31.47 10.56
N GLY A 157 -8.98 -32.04 11.76
CA GLY A 157 -8.30 -33.25 12.20
C GLY A 157 -8.99 -34.54 11.74
N GLY A 158 -8.31 -35.68 11.91
CA GLY A 158 -8.83 -36.99 11.51
C GLY A 158 -10.10 -37.43 12.25
N ASP A 159 -10.40 -36.81 13.38
CA ASP A 159 -11.55 -37.06 14.24
C ASP A 159 -12.50 -35.84 14.33
N GLY A 160 -12.35 -34.85 13.45
CA GLY A 160 -13.24 -33.68 13.37
C GLY A 160 -12.54 -32.32 13.54
N PRO A 161 -13.30 -31.21 13.51
CA PRO A 161 -12.73 -29.87 13.60
C PRO A 161 -12.22 -29.56 15.02
N ARG A 162 -11.00 -29.03 15.11
CA ARG A 162 -10.31 -28.59 16.34
C ARG A 162 -10.07 -27.09 16.31
N VAL A 163 -10.51 -26.38 17.35
CA VAL A 163 -10.23 -24.95 17.50
C VAL A 163 -8.90 -24.74 18.22
N ILE A 164 -8.06 -23.86 17.69
CA ILE A 164 -6.72 -23.55 18.20
C ILE A 164 -6.59 -22.07 18.57
N ASP A 165 -5.48 -21.69 19.22
CA ASP A 165 -5.11 -20.28 19.45
C ASP A 165 -6.16 -19.41 20.19
N PHE A 166 -6.96 -20.02 21.08
CA PHE A 166 -8.03 -19.31 21.79
C PHE A 166 -7.52 -18.52 23.01
N GLY A 167 -7.78 -17.21 23.01
CA GLY A 167 -8.01 -16.40 24.21
C GLY A 167 -6.84 -16.03 25.14
N ILE A 168 -5.63 -16.53 24.92
CA ILE A 168 -4.49 -16.22 25.80
C ILE A 168 -3.95 -14.79 25.58
N ALA A 169 -4.12 -14.21 24.38
CA ALA A 169 -3.55 -12.91 24.02
C ALA A 169 -4.28 -11.69 24.64
N ARG A 170 -5.52 -11.85 25.11
CA ARG A 170 -6.34 -10.72 25.60
C ARG A 170 -5.84 -10.16 26.94
N ALA A 171 -5.31 -11.02 27.84
CA ALA A 171 -4.75 -10.59 29.13
C ALA A 171 -3.61 -9.55 29.04
N LEU A 172 -2.98 -9.45 27.86
CA LEU A 172 -1.82 -8.62 27.60
C LEU A 172 -2.16 -7.15 27.29
N GLY A 173 -3.44 -6.82 27.06
CA GLY A 173 -3.84 -5.47 26.61
C GLY A 173 -3.19 -5.05 25.28
N SER A 174 -2.60 -6.01 24.56
CA SER A 174 -1.75 -5.81 23.39
C SER A 174 -2.45 -6.20 22.09
N GLU A 175 -3.73 -5.85 21.94
CA GLU A 175 -4.33 -5.73 20.61
C GLU A 175 -4.10 -4.31 20.08
N THR A 176 -2.84 -3.86 20.07
CA THR A 176 -2.45 -2.80 19.13
C THR A 176 -2.60 -3.37 17.74
N MET A 177 -3.42 -2.72 16.90
CA MET A 177 -3.68 -3.11 15.51
C MET A 177 -2.41 -3.00 14.64
N THR A 178 -1.50 -3.96 14.79
CA THR A 178 -0.23 -4.00 14.05
C THR A 178 -0.24 -5.13 13.03
N GLY A 179 -0.02 -4.78 11.75
CA GLY A 179 0.58 -5.61 10.70
C GLY A 179 -0.25 -6.77 10.09
N ASN A 180 -0.99 -7.55 10.88
CA ASN A 180 -1.69 -8.77 10.41
C ASN A 180 -3.23 -8.66 10.36
N VAL A 181 -3.77 -7.45 10.55
CA VAL A 181 -5.20 -7.22 10.79
C VAL A 181 -6.06 -7.38 9.52
N MET A 182 -5.52 -7.06 8.33
CA MET A 182 -6.27 -6.99 7.07
C MET A 182 -7.07 -8.27 6.76
N GLY A 183 -6.44 -9.45 6.87
CA GLY A 183 -7.11 -10.74 6.62
C GLY A 183 -8.06 -11.22 7.73
N THR A 184 -8.05 -10.55 8.90
CA THR A 184 -8.85 -10.92 10.07
C THR A 184 -10.11 -10.05 10.22
N VAL A 185 -10.09 -8.81 9.71
CA VAL A 185 -11.23 -7.85 9.80
C VAL A 185 -12.58 -8.45 9.41
N PRO A 186 -12.73 -9.25 8.32
CA PRO A 186 -14.03 -9.82 7.95
C PRO A 186 -14.66 -10.74 9.01
N TYR A 187 -13.89 -11.20 9.99
CA TYR A 187 -14.32 -12.11 11.06
C TYR A 187 -14.39 -11.42 12.43
N MET A 188 -13.96 -10.17 12.54
CA MET A 188 -14.02 -9.41 13.78
C MET A 188 -15.44 -8.90 14.04
N ALA A 189 -15.89 -8.96 15.28
CA ALA A 189 -17.19 -8.42 15.65
C ALA A 189 -17.19 -6.88 15.70
N PRO A 190 -18.31 -6.20 15.39
CA PRO A 190 -18.45 -4.74 15.45
C PRO A 190 -17.95 -4.10 16.75
N GLU A 191 -18.18 -4.76 17.89
CA GLU A 191 -17.72 -4.30 19.20
C GLU A 191 -16.19 -4.22 19.30
N ARG A 192 -15.42 -4.96 18.51
CA ARG A 192 -13.95 -4.89 18.51
C ARG A 192 -13.40 -3.59 17.92
N PHE A 193 -14.24 -2.89 17.17
CA PHE A 193 -13.94 -1.61 16.55
C PHE A 193 -14.53 -0.43 17.33
N SER A 194 -15.27 -0.72 18.41
CA SER A 194 -15.99 0.24 19.22
C SER A 194 -15.45 0.24 20.65
N ASN A 195 -15.58 1.34 21.39
CA ASN A 195 -15.20 1.41 22.81
C ASN A 195 -16.27 0.77 23.73
N VAL A 196 -16.72 -0.44 23.40
CA VAL A 196 -17.66 -1.22 24.22
C VAL A 196 -16.97 -2.50 24.69
N ASP A 197 -17.42 -3.06 25.81
CA ASP A 197 -16.80 -4.25 26.38
C ASP A 197 -16.91 -5.44 25.42
N VAL A 198 -15.76 -6.02 25.03
CA VAL A 198 -15.67 -7.20 24.17
C VAL A 198 -15.84 -8.47 25.02
N GLY A 199 -16.93 -9.20 24.78
CA GLY A 199 -17.30 -10.42 25.50
C GLY A 199 -17.48 -11.64 24.60
N PRO A 200 -18.02 -12.76 25.14
CA PRO A 200 -18.28 -14.01 24.40
C PRO A 200 -19.05 -13.86 23.07
N SER A 201 -19.86 -12.80 22.93
CA SER A 201 -20.60 -12.44 21.72
C SER A 201 -19.71 -12.21 20.49
N CYS A 202 -18.44 -11.81 20.68
CA CYS A 202 -17.53 -11.59 19.56
C CYS A 202 -17.14 -12.91 18.87
N ASP A 203 -17.04 -13.99 19.64
CA ASP A 203 -16.71 -15.32 19.11
C ASP A 203 -17.87 -15.89 18.31
N VAL A 204 -19.10 -15.62 18.74
CA VAL A 204 -20.32 -16.01 18.02
C VAL A 204 -20.38 -15.33 16.65
N PHE A 205 -20.00 -14.05 16.58
CA PHE A 205 -19.89 -13.33 15.31
C PHE A 205 -18.78 -13.93 14.42
N GLY A 206 -17.58 -14.13 14.97
CA GLY A 206 -16.46 -14.72 14.22
C GLY A 206 -16.75 -16.14 13.73
N TRP A 207 -17.49 -16.94 14.52
CA TRP A 207 -17.99 -18.25 14.14
C TRP A 207 -18.93 -18.19 12.95
N ALA A 208 -19.90 -17.28 12.99
CA ALA A 208 -20.87 -17.10 11.92
C ALA A 208 -20.20 -16.63 10.62
N ALA A 209 -19.24 -15.70 10.72
CA ALA A 209 -18.43 -15.27 9.58
C ALA A 209 -17.56 -16.40 9.03
N THR A 210 -17.05 -17.28 9.90
CA THR A 210 -16.32 -18.49 9.50
C THR A 210 -17.22 -19.50 8.78
N MET A 211 -18.49 -19.66 9.18
CA MET A 211 -19.45 -20.51 8.48
C MET A 211 -19.84 -19.95 7.11
N ALA A 212 -19.99 -18.63 6.98
CA ALA A 212 -20.21 -17.96 5.70
C ALA A 212 -19.00 -18.13 4.76
N PHE A 213 -17.77 -18.07 5.29
CA PHE A 213 -16.57 -18.40 4.54
C PHE A 213 -16.54 -19.87 4.12
N ALA A 214 -16.82 -20.79 5.04
CA ALA A 214 -16.80 -22.22 4.75
C ALA A 214 -17.76 -22.61 3.63
N SER A 215 -18.91 -21.94 3.52
CA SER A 215 -19.94 -22.24 2.51
C SER A 215 -19.70 -21.60 1.14
N SER A 216 -18.94 -20.51 1.07
CA SER A 216 -18.77 -19.72 -0.17
C SER A 216 -17.32 -19.61 -0.66
N GLY A 217 -16.34 -19.88 0.20
CA GLY A 217 -14.93 -19.56 -0.03
C GLY A 217 -14.60 -18.06 0.01
N ARG A 218 -15.55 -17.21 0.44
CA ARG A 218 -15.44 -15.75 0.53
C ARG A 218 -15.94 -15.28 1.90
N GLY A 219 -15.34 -14.24 2.46
CA GLY A 219 -15.78 -13.71 3.75
C GLY A 219 -17.10 -12.95 3.58
N PRO A 220 -17.98 -12.91 4.60
CA PRO A 220 -19.31 -12.30 4.49
C PRO A 220 -19.29 -10.78 4.25
N PHE A 221 -18.16 -10.11 4.51
CA PHE A 221 -18.00 -8.65 4.35
C PHE A 221 -16.96 -8.26 3.29
N GLY A 222 -16.57 -9.20 2.41
CA GLY A 222 -15.57 -8.96 1.36
C GLY A 222 -14.12 -8.89 1.85
N HIS A 223 -13.22 -8.43 0.97
CA HIS A 223 -11.76 -8.46 1.13
C HIS A 223 -11.10 -7.21 0.53
N ASP A 224 -11.77 -6.07 0.61
CA ASP A 224 -11.24 -4.76 0.18
C ASP A 224 -10.36 -4.16 1.28
N SER A 225 -9.93 -2.90 1.14
CA SER A 225 -9.13 -2.21 2.15
C SER A 225 -9.66 -2.44 3.58
N MET A 226 -8.75 -2.50 4.56
CA MET A 226 -9.09 -2.75 5.96
C MET A 226 -10.24 -1.85 6.45
N ALA A 227 -10.25 -0.58 6.04
CA ALA A 227 -11.31 0.37 6.35
C ALA A 227 -12.65 0.02 5.68
N THR A 228 -12.65 -0.41 4.42
CA THR A 228 -13.87 -0.81 3.69
C THR A 228 -14.52 -2.04 4.30
N VAL A 229 -13.73 -3.06 4.64
CA VAL A 229 -14.25 -4.27 5.30
C VAL A 229 -14.74 -3.94 6.72
N MET A 230 -14.03 -3.06 7.44
CA MET A 230 -14.46 -2.60 8.76
C MET A 230 -15.80 -1.83 8.69
N ALA A 231 -15.95 -0.93 7.71
CA ALA A 231 -17.21 -0.23 7.46
C ALA A 231 -18.36 -1.22 7.16
N ARG A 232 -18.10 -2.25 6.35
CA ARG A 232 -19.08 -3.32 6.07
C ARG A 232 -19.45 -4.13 7.31
N VAL A 233 -18.45 -4.51 8.11
CA VAL A 233 -18.66 -5.21 9.37
C VAL A 233 -19.49 -4.35 10.32
N LEU A 234 -19.29 -3.04 10.35
CA LEU A 234 -20.03 -2.13 11.22
C LEU A 234 -21.45 -1.82 10.71
N HIS A 235 -21.65 -1.69 9.39
CA HIS A 235 -22.84 -1.03 8.85
C HIS A 235 -23.56 -1.77 7.72
N GLU A 236 -22.91 -2.68 7.01
CA GLU A 236 -23.53 -3.39 5.88
C GLU A 236 -24.00 -4.80 6.26
N GLU A 237 -24.99 -5.32 5.52
CA GLU A 237 -25.46 -6.69 5.70
C GLU A 237 -24.44 -7.70 5.15
N PRO A 238 -24.24 -8.86 5.80
CA PRO A 238 -23.32 -9.89 5.33
C PRO A 238 -23.84 -10.57 4.05
N ASP A 239 -22.94 -10.91 3.12
CA ASP A 239 -23.24 -11.80 2.00
C ASP A 239 -23.37 -13.25 2.51
N LEU A 240 -24.61 -13.72 2.60
CA LEU A 240 -24.96 -15.09 3.00
C LEU A 240 -25.57 -15.89 1.84
N SER A 241 -25.39 -15.45 0.59
CA SER A 241 -26.05 -16.02 -0.60
C SER A 241 -25.81 -17.52 -0.83
N ASN A 242 -24.70 -18.07 -0.29
CA ASN A 242 -24.33 -19.48 -0.42
C ASN A 242 -24.77 -20.35 0.77
N LEU A 243 -25.44 -19.77 1.77
CA LEU A 243 -26.06 -20.51 2.87
C LEU A 243 -27.53 -20.77 2.58
N SER A 244 -28.00 -21.96 2.95
CA SER A 244 -29.40 -22.37 2.77
C SER A 244 -29.86 -23.26 3.94
N GLY A 245 -31.18 -23.43 4.07
CA GLY A 245 -31.78 -24.27 5.11
C GLY A 245 -31.64 -23.67 6.52
N PRO A 246 -31.73 -24.50 7.57
CA PRO A 246 -31.77 -24.05 8.97
C PRO A 246 -30.54 -23.25 9.43
N LEU A 247 -29.40 -23.40 8.75
CA LEU A 247 -28.15 -22.72 9.11
C LEU A 247 -28.15 -21.23 8.72
N LEU A 248 -28.88 -20.84 7.66
CA LEU A 248 -28.91 -19.45 7.18
C LEU A 248 -29.45 -18.49 8.25
N GLY A 249 -30.64 -18.79 8.81
CA GLY A 249 -31.26 -17.94 9.83
C GLY A 249 -30.40 -17.83 11.10
N LEU A 250 -29.80 -18.95 11.52
CA LEU A 250 -28.92 -18.97 12.69
C LEU A 250 -27.64 -18.15 12.47
N VAL A 251 -26.98 -18.29 11.31
CA VAL A 251 -25.78 -17.50 10.97
C VAL A 251 -26.12 -16.02 10.87
N GLN A 252 -27.28 -15.67 10.31
CA GLN A 252 -27.74 -14.29 10.23
C GLN A 252 -27.95 -13.67 11.62
N GLU A 253 -28.61 -14.37 12.54
CA GLU A 253 -28.77 -13.92 13.94
C GLU A 253 -27.41 -13.74 14.65
N CYS A 254 -26.46 -14.64 14.40
CA CYS A 254 -25.12 -14.55 14.98
C CYS A 254 -24.27 -13.39 14.41
N LEU A 255 -24.59 -12.90 13.21
CA LEU A 255 -23.95 -11.73 12.57
C LEU A 255 -24.66 -10.40 12.87
N ALA A 256 -25.63 -10.40 13.79
CA ALA A 256 -26.29 -9.17 14.25
C ALA A 256 -25.25 -8.14 14.72
N LYS A 257 -25.41 -6.89 14.31
CA LYS A 257 -24.44 -5.83 14.66
C LYS A 257 -24.43 -5.55 16.17
N ASP A 258 -25.61 -5.54 16.78
CA ASP A 258 -25.77 -5.47 18.23
C ASP A 258 -25.34 -6.80 18.88
N GLN A 259 -24.33 -6.74 19.76
CA GLN A 259 -23.83 -7.90 20.48
C GLN A 259 -24.86 -8.54 21.42
N HIS A 260 -25.85 -7.79 21.91
CA HIS A 260 -26.90 -8.28 22.81
C HIS A 260 -28.02 -9.01 22.06
N ALA A 261 -28.12 -8.81 20.74
CA ALA A 261 -29.08 -9.51 19.89
C ALA A 261 -28.61 -10.91 19.48
N ARG A 262 -27.33 -11.24 19.69
CA ARG A 262 -26.75 -12.53 19.29
C ARG A 262 -27.07 -13.62 20.32
N PRO A 263 -27.35 -14.87 19.89
CA PRO A 263 -27.44 -16.00 20.80
C PRO A 263 -26.09 -16.31 21.45
N THR A 264 -26.09 -16.96 22.61
CA THR A 264 -24.86 -17.48 23.21
C THR A 264 -24.36 -18.71 22.45
N ALA A 265 -23.07 -19.06 22.56
CA ALA A 265 -22.52 -20.27 21.93
C ALA A 265 -23.28 -21.56 22.34
N GLU A 266 -23.74 -21.63 23.59
CA GLU A 266 -24.62 -22.71 24.08
C GLU A 266 -25.96 -22.74 23.34
N GLN A 267 -26.60 -21.58 23.16
CA GLN A 267 -27.87 -21.49 22.42
C GLN A 267 -27.69 -21.84 20.94
N VAL A 268 -26.57 -21.45 20.32
CA VAL A 268 -26.21 -21.85 18.96
C VAL A 268 -26.08 -23.38 18.87
N LEU A 269 -25.35 -24.01 19.79
CA LEU A 269 -25.17 -25.46 19.84
C LEU A 269 -26.51 -26.21 20.00
N LEU A 270 -27.36 -25.79 20.96
CA LEU A 270 -28.65 -26.43 21.19
C LEU A 270 -29.57 -26.37 19.97
N ARG A 271 -29.60 -25.23 19.26
CA ARG A 271 -30.35 -25.07 18.02
C ARG A 271 -29.81 -25.97 16.90
N LEU A 272 -28.49 -26.12 16.79
CA LEU A 272 -27.86 -27.04 15.83
C LEU A 272 -28.12 -28.53 16.15
N LEU A 273 -28.35 -28.89 17.40
CA LEU A 273 -28.74 -30.25 17.78
C LEU A 273 -30.25 -30.49 17.62
N GLY A 274 -31.05 -29.47 17.28
CA GLY A 274 -32.51 -29.59 17.18
C GLY A 274 -33.22 -29.73 18.53
N HIS A 275 -32.55 -29.36 19.62
CA HIS A 275 -33.03 -29.53 21.00
C HIS A 275 -33.51 -28.20 21.62
N GLY A 276 -34.55 -28.27 22.47
CA GLY A 276 -34.89 -27.22 23.44
C GLY A 276 -34.29 -27.52 24.81
N ALA A 277 -33.81 -26.48 25.52
CA ALA A 277 -33.26 -26.47 26.90
C ALA A 277 -32.82 -27.82 27.50
N VAL A 278 -31.69 -28.36 27.01
CA VAL A 278 -30.99 -29.53 27.57
C VAL A 278 -29.78 -29.05 28.39
N PRO A 279 -29.34 -29.74 29.47
CA PRO A 279 -28.14 -29.35 30.20
C PRO A 279 -26.89 -29.27 29.30
N LEU A 280 -26.12 -28.18 29.40
CA LEU A 280 -24.93 -27.90 28.57
C LEU A 280 -23.96 -29.10 28.44
N ASN A 281 -23.70 -29.82 29.53
CA ASN A 281 -22.78 -30.96 29.51
C ASN A 281 -23.26 -32.12 28.64
N ALA A 282 -24.58 -32.31 28.50
CA ALA A 282 -25.14 -33.32 27.61
C ALA A 282 -25.06 -32.84 26.15
N ALA A 283 -25.37 -31.57 25.89
CA ALA A 283 -25.24 -30.96 24.56
C ALA A 283 -23.78 -30.96 24.05
N LEU A 284 -22.80 -30.73 24.93
CA LEU A 284 -21.38 -30.79 24.59
C LEU A 284 -20.94 -32.19 24.16
N ARG A 285 -21.45 -33.25 24.82
CA ARG A 285 -21.14 -34.65 24.48
C ARG A 285 -21.76 -35.05 23.14
N GLU A 286 -23.04 -34.75 22.95
CA GLU A 286 -23.74 -35.04 21.70
C GLU A 286 -23.16 -34.25 20.52
N GLY A 287 -22.82 -32.97 20.73
CA GLY A 287 -22.12 -32.15 19.73
C GLY A 287 -20.76 -32.73 19.33
N SER A 288 -20.01 -33.27 20.30
CA SER A 288 -18.75 -33.99 20.05
C SER A 288 -18.97 -35.24 19.19
N ASP A 289 -19.97 -36.06 19.53
CA ASP A 289 -20.29 -37.30 18.80
C ASP A 289 -20.77 -37.00 17.37
N ALA A 290 -21.51 -35.91 17.17
CA ALA A 290 -21.95 -35.46 15.85
C ALA A 290 -20.79 -34.89 14.99
N ALA A 291 -19.82 -34.23 15.62
CA ALA A 291 -18.65 -33.65 14.95
C ALA A 291 -17.61 -34.69 14.52
N THR A 292 -17.46 -35.79 15.27
CA THR A 292 -16.48 -36.86 15.02
C THR A 292 -16.80 -37.73 13.79
N ALA A 293 -18.03 -37.68 13.27
CA ALA A 293 -18.40 -38.34 12.02
C ALA A 293 -17.85 -37.64 10.74
N VAL A 294 -17.01 -36.60 10.88
CA VAL A 294 -16.25 -35.96 9.79
C VAL A 294 -14.97 -36.77 9.52
N ALA A 295 -15.12 -37.97 8.94
CA ALA A 295 -14.02 -38.56 8.18
C ALA A 295 -14.11 -38.04 6.74
N VAL A 296 -13.04 -37.41 6.25
CA VAL A 296 -12.88 -37.11 4.81
C VAL A 296 -12.93 -38.45 4.05
N PRO A 297 -13.64 -38.58 2.92
CA PRO A 297 -13.56 -39.81 2.13
C PRO A 297 -12.11 -40.02 1.70
N ALA A 298 -11.58 -41.23 1.92
CA ALA A 298 -10.33 -41.64 1.31
C ALA A 298 -10.38 -41.41 -0.22
N PRO A 299 -9.25 -41.10 -0.88
CA PRO A 299 -9.22 -40.93 -2.34
C PRO A 299 -9.80 -42.18 -3.03
N PRO A 300 -10.38 -42.04 -4.24
CA PRO A 300 -11.14 -43.11 -4.89
C PRO A 300 -10.29 -44.38 -5.06
N PRO A 301 -10.92 -45.58 -5.03
CA PRO A 301 -10.19 -46.83 -5.15
C PRO A 301 -9.52 -46.91 -6.50
N THR A 302 -8.20 -47.08 -6.50
CA THR A 302 -7.43 -47.55 -7.65
C THR A 302 -8.08 -48.82 -8.20
N LEU A 303 -8.34 -48.83 -9.51
CA LEU A 303 -8.81 -50.02 -10.24
C LEU A 303 -7.92 -51.23 -9.93
N PRO A 304 -8.50 -52.44 -9.83
CA PRO A 304 -7.85 -53.59 -9.23
C PRO A 304 -6.72 -54.14 -10.11
N ALA A 305 -5.52 -54.22 -9.56
CA ALA A 305 -4.53 -55.16 -10.03
C ALA A 305 -4.84 -56.54 -9.43
N SER A 306 -5.20 -57.51 -10.27
CA SER A 306 -4.86 -58.92 -10.01
C SER A 306 -4.69 -59.69 -11.32
N PRO A 307 -3.69 -60.59 -11.40
CA PRO A 307 -3.28 -61.29 -12.61
C PRO A 307 -4.02 -62.63 -12.77
N PRO A 308 -3.97 -63.30 -13.94
CA PRO A 308 -4.07 -64.73 -14.00
C PRO A 308 -2.69 -65.37 -14.08
N THR A 309 -2.45 -66.27 -13.13
CA THR A 309 -1.40 -67.27 -13.03
C THR A 309 -1.12 -67.99 -14.36
N ILE A 310 0.15 -68.02 -14.78
CA ILE A 310 0.70 -69.16 -15.51
C ILE A 310 1.90 -69.70 -14.72
N THR A 311 1.78 -70.97 -14.41
CA THR A 311 2.64 -71.87 -13.65
C THR A 311 4.09 -71.89 -14.15
N ALA A 312 5.07 -71.87 -13.24
CA ALA A 312 6.40 -72.43 -13.50
C ALA A 312 7.11 -72.85 -12.20
N GLN A 313 7.45 -74.14 -12.12
CA GLN A 313 8.66 -74.66 -11.47
C GLN A 313 9.49 -75.40 -12.55
N PRO A 314 10.74 -75.84 -12.30
CA PRO A 314 11.93 -75.05 -12.02
C PRO A 314 13.12 -75.47 -12.92
N VAL A 315 14.11 -74.60 -13.19
CA VAL A 315 15.44 -75.06 -13.63
C VAL A 315 16.58 -74.12 -13.21
N SER A 316 17.68 -74.75 -12.79
CA SER A 316 18.93 -74.25 -12.19
C SER A 316 19.81 -73.31 -13.05
N PRO A 317 20.86 -72.68 -12.45
CA PRO A 317 21.56 -71.50 -13.00
C PRO A 317 22.92 -71.79 -13.67
N ALA A 318 23.39 -70.85 -14.49
CA ALA A 318 24.78 -70.69 -14.95
C ALA A 318 25.06 -69.21 -15.36
N PRO A 319 26.32 -68.76 -15.57
CA PRO A 319 27.10 -67.91 -14.64
C PRO A 319 27.38 -66.48 -15.16
N PRO A 320 28.02 -65.59 -14.37
CA PRO A 320 28.19 -64.18 -14.70
C PRO A 320 29.49 -63.89 -15.46
N THR A 321 29.41 -63.00 -16.45
CA THR A 321 30.58 -62.48 -17.19
C THR A 321 31.03 -61.15 -16.58
N GLN A 322 32.33 -61.08 -16.26
CA GLN A 322 33.05 -59.94 -15.73
C GLN A 322 33.25 -58.84 -16.77
N THR A 323 33.35 -57.58 -16.33
CA THR A 323 34.19 -56.57 -17.00
C THR A 323 34.81 -55.61 -15.98
N ALA A 324 36.05 -55.21 -16.27
CA ALA A 324 37.14 -54.81 -15.39
C ALA A 324 37.13 -53.35 -14.83
N PRO A 325 38.00 -53.01 -13.86
CA PRO A 325 38.02 -51.71 -13.18
C PRO A 325 38.95 -50.66 -13.82
N ARG A 326 38.60 -49.37 -13.64
CA ARG A 326 39.43 -48.21 -13.99
C ARG A 326 40.40 -47.85 -12.85
N LEU A 327 41.64 -47.50 -13.21
CA LEU A 327 42.72 -47.04 -12.32
C LEU A 327 42.53 -45.58 -11.85
N PRO A 328 43.10 -45.18 -10.70
CA PRO A 328 43.08 -43.80 -10.19
C PRO A 328 44.32 -42.98 -10.61
N VAL A 329 44.14 -41.66 -10.80
CA VAL A 329 45.23 -40.68 -11.00
C VAL A 329 45.19 -39.68 -9.84
N ASP A 330 46.32 -39.54 -9.15
CA ASP A 330 46.60 -38.60 -8.05
C ASP A 330 47.44 -37.40 -8.59
N PRO A 331 47.68 -36.31 -7.84
CA PRO A 331 47.54 -34.94 -8.33
C PRO A 331 48.90 -34.22 -8.41
N ARG A 332 48.87 -32.91 -8.72
CA ARG A 332 49.95 -31.89 -8.71
C ARG A 332 50.52 -31.57 -10.09
N THR A 333 50.11 -30.42 -10.65
CA THR A 333 50.99 -29.28 -10.96
C THR A 333 50.18 -28.20 -11.70
N ALA A 334 50.10 -27.00 -11.13
CA ALA A 334 50.13 -25.74 -11.87
C ALA A 334 50.14 -24.58 -10.86
N ALA A 335 51.35 -24.07 -10.58
CA ALA A 335 51.57 -22.74 -10.05
C ALA A 335 52.23 -21.91 -11.15
N ALA A 336 51.80 -20.64 -11.24
CA ALA A 336 52.49 -19.46 -11.80
C ALA A 336 52.90 -19.47 -13.30
N THR A 337 52.45 -18.45 -14.06
CA THR A 337 53.28 -17.29 -14.43
C THR A 337 52.50 -16.24 -15.25
N ALA A 338 52.81 -14.98 -14.98
CA ALA A 338 52.42 -13.77 -15.71
C ALA A 338 53.15 -13.62 -17.06
N ALA A 339 52.61 -12.84 -18.00
CA ALA A 339 53.29 -11.71 -18.68
C ALA A 339 52.55 -11.20 -19.94
N ASP A 340 52.48 -9.87 -20.03
CA ASP A 340 52.38 -8.99 -21.21
C ASP A 340 53.49 -9.31 -22.26
N PRO A 341 53.26 -9.10 -23.57
CA PRO A 341 54.04 -8.05 -24.22
C PRO A 341 53.33 -7.25 -25.33
N ARG A 342 53.77 -5.98 -25.42
CA ARG A 342 53.49 -4.97 -26.44
C ARG A 342 54.22 -5.17 -27.79
N ARG A 343 53.60 -4.56 -28.82
CA ARG A 343 54.14 -3.92 -30.07
C ARG A 343 54.60 -4.79 -31.25
N THR A 344 54.00 -4.58 -32.44
CA THR A 344 54.51 -3.69 -33.54
C THR A 344 53.50 -3.54 -34.70
N ALA A 345 53.49 -2.37 -35.36
CA ALA A 345 52.69 -1.93 -36.52
C ALA A 345 53.32 -2.32 -37.90
N PRO A 346 52.71 -2.01 -39.09
CA PRO A 346 52.80 -0.68 -39.78
C PRO A 346 51.49 -0.21 -40.49
N ASP A 347 51.12 1.09 -40.54
CA ASP A 347 51.35 2.21 -41.52
C ASP A 347 50.87 1.93 -42.99
N PHE A 348 50.02 2.69 -43.71
CA PHE A 348 49.89 4.14 -43.99
C PHE A 348 48.49 4.55 -44.52
N GLY A 349 48.11 5.85 -44.41
CA GLY A 349 47.35 6.57 -45.46
C GLY A 349 46.15 7.45 -45.03
N ALA A 350 46.32 8.78 -45.07
CA ALA A 350 45.34 9.81 -44.72
C ALA A 350 44.63 10.46 -45.93
N VAL A 351 43.34 10.82 -45.82
CA VAL A 351 42.66 11.87 -46.62
C VAL A 351 41.50 12.51 -45.82
N THR A 352 41.43 13.84 -45.83
CA THR A 352 40.46 14.77 -45.20
C THR A 352 39.51 15.44 -46.24
N PRO A 353 38.47 16.21 -45.85
CA PRO A 353 37.15 16.27 -46.51
C PRO A 353 36.92 17.55 -47.38
N PRO A 354 35.69 17.78 -47.89
CA PRO A 354 35.27 19.15 -48.23
C PRO A 354 33.88 19.62 -47.74
N VAL A 355 33.78 20.95 -47.79
CA VAL A 355 32.77 21.96 -47.37
C VAL A 355 31.94 22.45 -48.60
N PRO A 356 30.77 23.14 -48.47
CA PRO A 356 29.86 23.54 -49.58
C PRO A 356 30.12 24.98 -50.11
N PRO A 357 29.33 25.54 -51.08
CA PRO A 357 28.32 26.58 -50.70
C PRO A 357 27.13 26.91 -51.69
N THR A 358 26.08 27.58 -51.12
CA THR A 358 25.22 28.74 -51.59
C THR A 358 24.33 28.68 -52.87
N ARG A 359 23.21 29.42 -53.08
CA ARG A 359 22.24 30.33 -52.35
C ARG A 359 21.14 30.73 -53.38
N GLN A 360 19.88 30.98 -52.98
CA GLN A 360 19.16 32.28 -53.14
C GLN A 360 17.65 32.21 -52.79
N ASP A 361 17.25 33.21 -52.00
CA ASP A 361 15.91 33.54 -51.50
C ASP A 361 14.98 34.18 -52.57
N VAL A 362 13.67 34.31 -52.27
CA VAL A 362 12.96 35.60 -52.02
C VAL A 362 11.41 35.44 -52.04
N ALA A 363 10.82 35.74 -50.86
CA ALA A 363 9.58 36.49 -50.52
C ALA A 363 8.16 36.20 -51.08
N GLY A 364 7.16 36.17 -50.15
CA GLY A 364 5.74 36.53 -50.36
C GLY A 364 5.51 38.06 -50.36
N PRO A 365 4.31 38.67 -50.07
CA PRO A 365 3.10 38.14 -49.39
C PRO A 365 1.70 38.68 -49.89
N GLY A 366 0.60 38.29 -49.22
CA GLY A 366 -0.66 39.09 -49.01
C GLY A 366 -1.94 38.67 -49.77
N THR A 367 -3.03 38.17 -49.15
CA THR A 367 -4.18 38.75 -48.38
C THR A 367 -5.53 38.93 -49.14
N THR A 368 -6.59 38.31 -48.58
CA THR A 368 -8.04 38.69 -48.46
C THR A 368 -9.00 38.80 -49.66
N ALA A 369 -10.08 37.98 -49.68
CA ALA A 369 -11.51 38.36 -49.43
C ALA A 369 -12.52 37.26 -49.92
N GLY A 370 -13.53 36.89 -49.10
CA GLY A 370 -14.69 36.05 -49.47
C GLY A 370 -15.87 36.88 -50.04
N PRO A 371 -17.17 36.48 -49.95
CA PRO A 371 -17.84 35.23 -49.54
C PRO A 371 -18.73 34.63 -50.69
N THR A 372 -19.47 33.51 -50.61
CA THR A 372 -20.86 33.37 -50.09
C THR A 372 -21.41 31.95 -50.40
N VAL A 373 -22.35 31.44 -49.58
CA VAL A 373 -23.17 30.21 -49.73
C VAL A 373 -24.65 30.66 -49.65
N PRO A 374 -25.62 30.10 -50.44
CA PRO A 374 -26.49 28.99 -49.98
C PRO A 374 -27.04 28.01 -51.07
N ALA A 375 -27.57 26.86 -50.64
CA ALA A 375 -28.23 25.78 -51.42
C ALA A 375 -29.76 26.04 -51.66
N PRO A 376 -30.67 25.11 -52.11
CA PRO A 376 -30.63 23.79 -52.81
C PRO A 376 -31.73 23.53 -53.93
N ARG A 377 -31.80 22.28 -54.47
CA ARG A 377 -32.96 21.44 -54.99
C ARG A 377 -33.27 21.21 -56.52
N GLY A 378 -33.16 19.91 -56.94
CA GLY A 378 -33.93 18.98 -57.86
C GLY A 378 -34.70 19.42 -59.13
N PRO A 379 -35.44 18.52 -59.88
CA PRO A 379 -35.46 17.04 -60.01
C PRO A 379 -35.48 16.46 -61.50
N GLU A 380 -35.64 15.12 -61.64
CA GLU A 380 -35.86 14.13 -62.78
C GLU A 380 -36.65 14.55 -64.08
N PRO A 381 -36.84 13.76 -65.21
CA PRO A 381 -36.79 12.26 -65.43
C PRO A 381 -36.31 11.65 -66.81
N VAL A 382 -36.09 10.30 -66.81
CA VAL A 382 -36.49 9.15 -67.72
C VAL A 382 -36.12 8.97 -69.24
N GLY A 383 -35.34 7.88 -69.52
CA GLY A 383 -35.57 6.72 -70.47
C GLY A 383 -35.45 6.87 -72.02
N PRO A 384 -35.38 5.77 -72.86
CA PRO A 384 -35.34 4.30 -72.63
C PRO A 384 -34.30 3.46 -73.49
N GLN A 385 -34.27 2.11 -73.31
CA GLN A 385 -33.35 1.07 -73.86
C GLN A 385 -33.77 0.39 -75.20
N PRO A 386 -32.90 -0.48 -75.82
CA PRO A 386 -33.31 -1.87 -76.17
C PRO A 386 -32.15 -2.94 -76.05
N PRO A 387 -32.20 -4.20 -76.58
CA PRO A 387 -32.40 -5.43 -75.79
C PRO A 387 -31.32 -6.56 -75.91
N ARG A 388 -31.53 -7.63 -75.14
CA ARG A 388 -30.67 -8.81 -74.80
C ARG A 388 -30.32 -9.80 -75.94
N ARG A 389 -29.11 -10.44 -75.86
CA ARG A 389 -28.93 -11.92 -76.01
C ARG A 389 -27.56 -12.45 -75.49
N ARG A 390 -27.57 -13.71 -75.03
CA ARG A 390 -26.54 -14.48 -74.28
C ARG A 390 -25.58 -15.30 -75.18
N ARG A 391 -24.30 -15.52 -74.78
CA ARG A 391 -23.68 -16.86 -74.48
C ARG A 391 -22.14 -16.84 -74.23
N ARG A 392 -21.77 -17.51 -73.10
CA ARG A 392 -20.66 -18.48 -72.86
C ARG A 392 -19.20 -18.02 -72.76
N TRP A 393 -18.81 -17.70 -71.51
CA TRP A 393 -17.48 -17.90 -70.92
C TRP A 393 -17.60 -19.01 -69.85
N PRO A 394 -16.71 -20.02 -69.76
CA PRO A 394 -16.24 -20.37 -68.40
C PRO A 394 -14.79 -20.89 -68.26
N VAL A 395 -13.96 -20.97 -69.30
CA VAL A 395 -12.61 -21.59 -69.14
C VAL A 395 -11.53 -20.57 -68.77
N ALA A 396 -11.63 -19.32 -69.22
CA ALA A 396 -10.62 -18.29 -68.96
C ALA A 396 -10.61 -17.76 -67.52
N VAL A 397 -11.76 -17.77 -66.83
CA VAL A 397 -11.90 -17.23 -65.46
C VAL A 397 -11.32 -18.19 -64.42
N ALA A 398 -11.43 -19.51 -64.66
CA ALA A 398 -10.91 -20.52 -63.73
C ALA A 398 -9.36 -20.53 -63.68
N ALA A 399 -8.69 -20.32 -64.82
CA ALA A 399 -7.23 -20.26 -64.91
C ALA A 399 -6.66 -18.98 -64.27
N LEU A 400 -7.33 -17.85 -64.45
CA LEU A 400 -6.93 -16.58 -63.81
C LEU A 400 -7.12 -16.61 -62.29
N LEU A 401 -8.20 -17.25 -61.80
CA LEU A 401 -8.43 -17.41 -60.36
C LEU A 401 -7.41 -18.33 -59.70
N THR A 402 -6.97 -19.40 -60.37
CA THR A 402 -5.97 -20.32 -59.80
C THR A 402 -4.58 -19.69 -59.75
N VAL A 403 -4.18 -18.92 -60.76
CA VAL A 403 -2.91 -18.18 -60.72
C VAL A 403 -2.96 -17.04 -59.70
N ALA A 404 -4.08 -16.33 -59.57
CA ALA A 404 -4.26 -15.29 -58.56
C ALA A 404 -4.28 -15.87 -57.12
N LEU A 405 -4.87 -17.05 -56.91
CA LEU A 405 -4.87 -17.73 -55.62
C LEU A 405 -3.49 -18.32 -55.28
N ALA A 406 -2.75 -18.83 -56.27
CA ALA A 406 -1.39 -19.33 -56.06
C ALA A 406 -0.40 -18.17 -55.80
N ALA A 407 -0.52 -17.06 -56.53
CA ALA A 407 0.28 -15.85 -56.30
C ALA A 407 -0.11 -15.17 -54.97
N GLY A 408 -1.40 -15.15 -54.63
CA GLY A 408 -1.90 -14.67 -53.35
C GLY A 408 -1.41 -15.52 -52.18
N GLY A 409 -1.42 -16.85 -52.30
CA GLY A 409 -0.87 -17.77 -51.29
C GLY A 409 0.65 -17.67 -51.16
N TYR A 410 1.37 -17.46 -52.26
CA TYR A 410 2.83 -17.28 -52.26
C TYR A 410 3.26 -15.93 -51.66
N LEU A 411 2.51 -14.86 -51.94
CA LEU A 411 2.75 -13.54 -51.34
C LEU A 411 2.32 -13.49 -49.86
N TYR A 412 1.23 -14.16 -49.48
CA TYR A 412 0.82 -14.31 -48.08
C TYR A 412 1.84 -15.11 -47.26
N GLY A 413 2.37 -16.21 -47.83
CA GLY A 413 3.43 -16.99 -47.17
C GLY A 413 4.79 -16.29 -47.07
N ARG A 414 5.06 -15.27 -47.91
CA ARG A 414 6.36 -14.57 -47.97
C ARG A 414 6.37 -13.17 -47.34
N TYR A 415 5.19 -12.54 -47.19
CA TYR A 415 5.03 -11.18 -46.64
C TYR A 415 3.89 -11.05 -45.61
N GLY A 416 3.11 -12.10 -45.36
CA GLY A 416 1.98 -12.11 -44.42
C GLY A 416 2.32 -12.65 -43.03
N GLY A 417 3.55 -12.45 -42.55
CA GLY A 417 3.94 -12.71 -41.15
C GLY A 417 3.59 -11.55 -40.22
N GLY A 418 2.53 -10.81 -40.52
CA GLY A 418 2.00 -9.79 -39.60
C GLY A 418 1.21 -10.50 -38.52
N PHE A 419 1.79 -10.62 -37.33
CA PHE A 419 1.06 -11.03 -36.13
C PHE A 419 -0.19 -10.15 -36.00
N GLY A 420 -1.37 -10.77 -35.90
CA GLY A 420 -2.55 -10.01 -35.50
C GLY A 420 -2.34 -9.44 -34.10
N PRO A 421 -3.06 -8.38 -33.68
CA PRO A 421 -2.99 -7.87 -32.30
C PRO A 421 -3.29 -8.93 -31.22
N THR A 422 -3.86 -10.08 -31.60
CA THR A 422 -4.14 -11.23 -30.75
C THR A 422 -2.98 -12.22 -30.61
N ASP A 423 -1.94 -12.13 -31.44
CA ASP A 423 -0.84 -13.10 -31.49
C ASP A 423 0.43 -12.61 -30.75
N CYS A 424 0.46 -11.35 -30.32
CA CYS A 424 1.56 -10.79 -29.53
C CYS A 424 1.43 -11.13 -28.04
N VAL A 425 2.57 -11.34 -27.39
CA VAL A 425 2.67 -11.58 -25.96
C VAL A 425 2.23 -10.34 -25.19
N ARG A 426 1.21 -10.47 -24.34
CA ARG A 426 0.76 -9.37 -23.48
C ARG A 426 1.66 -9.18 -22.27
N LEU A 427 2.02 -7.92 -22.03
CA LEU A 427 2.81 -7.49 -20.88
C LEU A 427 2.12 -6.32 -20.20
N ASP A 428 1.64 -6.58 -18.99
CA ASP A 428 1.14 -5.54 -18.11
C ASP A 428 2.31 -4.96 -17.29
N VAL A 429 2.45 -3.65 -17.35
CA VAL A 429 3.52 -2.89 -16.70
C VAL A 429 2.89 -1.95 -15.69
N VAL A 430 3.39 -1.95 -14.46
CA VAL A 430 2.97 -0.98 -13.44
C VAL A 430 4.11 0.00 -13.19
N SER A 431 3.82 1.29 -13.34
CA SER A 431 4.79 2.38 -13.20
C SER A 431 4.41 3.32 -12.08
N SER A 432 5.42 3.84 -11.38
CA SER A 432 5.26 4.98 -10.46
C SER A 432 4.68 6.20 -11.18
N THR A 433 3.91 6.99 -10.44
CA THR A 433 3.02 8.04 -10.96
C THR A 433 3.75 9.17 -11.70
N GLU A 434 4.95 9.53 -11.25
CA GLU A 434 5.76 10.63 -11.79
C GLU A 434 6.23 10.38 -13.23
N LYS A 435 6.44 9.12 -13.62
CA LYS A 435 6.90 8.76 -14.98
C LYS A 435 5.84 8.03 -15.81
N ASN A 436 4.69 7.69 -15.21
CA ASN A 436 3.67 6.86 -15.84
C ASN A 436 3.21 7.40 -17.20
N VAL A 437 2.93 8.70 -17.30
CA VAL A 437 2.45 9.33 -18.55
C VAL A 437 3.46 9.15 -19.69
N GLN A 438 4.76 9.32 -19.39
CA GLN A 438 5.83 9.16 -20.38
C GLN A 438 6.01 7.70 -20.77
N VAL A 439 6.01 6.77 -19.82
CA VAL A 439 6.13 5.32 -20.09
C VAL A 439 4.93 4.82 -20.90
N GLU A 440 3.72 5.27 -20.61
CA GLU A 440 2.51 4.91 -21.35
C GLU A 440 2.55 5.41 -22.80
N LYS A 441 3.06 6.63 -23.03
CA LYS A 441 3.29 7.17 -24.37
C LYS A 441 4.31 6.34 -25.15
N LEU A 442 5.42 5.96 -24.50
CA LEU A 442 6.44 5.11 -25.11
C LEU A 442 5.94 3.69 -25.38
N ALA A 443 5.13 3.12 -24.50
CA ALA A 443 4.48 1.81 -24.70
C ALA A 443 3.53 1.81 -25.90
N ARG A 444 2.72 2.86 -26.09
CA ARG A 444 1.91 3.02 -27.31
C ARG A 444 2.78 3.03 -28.57
N ARG A 445 3.88 3.80 -28.56
CA ARG A 445 4.82 3.83 -29.69
C ARG A 445 5.47 2.47 -29.95
N TYR A 446 5.84 1.75 -28.90
CA TYR A 446 6.37 0.39 -29.01
C TYR A 446 5.36 -0.52 -29.71
N ASN A 447 4.11 -0.51 -29.26
CA ASN A 447 3.03 -1.31 -29.85
C ASN A 447 2.75 -0.95 -31.32
N ASP A 448 2.83 0.33 -31.68
CA ASP A 448 2.56 0.82 -33.04
C ASP A 448 3.75 0.63 -34.00
N SER A 449 4.94 0.31 -33.49
CA SER A 449 6.17 0.25 -34.29
C SER A 449 6.30 -0.99 -35.17
N GLY A 450 5.48 -2.02 -34.95
CA GLY A 450 5.64 -3.33 -35.61
C GLY A 450 6.92 -4.06 -35.21
N ARG A 451 7.54 -3.66 -34.09
CA ARG A 451 8.76 -4.27 -33.57
C ARG A 451 8.55 -5.74 -33.23
N SER A 452 9.51 -6.56 -33.62
CA SER A 452 9.55 -7.99 -33.32
C SER A 452 10.93 -8.39 -32.83
N TYR A 453 10.97 -9.43 -32.00
CA TYR A 453 12.19 -9.95 -31.39
C TYR A 453 12.16 -11.48 -31.48
N GLY A 454 13.19 -12.10 -32.08
CA GLY A 454 13.25 -13.56 -32.22
C GLY A 454 12.06 -14.19 -32.98
N GLY A 455 11.37 -13.42 -33.83
CA GLY A 455 10.16 -13.87 -34.52
C GLY A 455 8.89 -13.83 -33.64
N GLU A 456 8.92 -13.19 -32.48
CA GLU A 456 7.77 -12.90 -31.61
C GLU A 456 7.51 -11.38 -31.56
N CYS A 457 6.37 -10.98 -31.01
CA CYS A 457 6.05 -9.58 -30.71
C CYS A 457 5.42 -9.46 -29.31
N ALA A 458 5.47 -8.27 -28.74
CA ALA A 458 4.83 -7.95 -27.47
C ALA A 458 3.81 -6.81 -27.61
N GLN A 459 2.78 -6.86 -26.79
CA GLN A 459 1.79 -5.79 -26.61
C GLN A 459 1.87 -5.31 -25.16
N ILE A 460 2.25 -4.06 -24.97
CA ILE A 460 2.51 -3.44 -23.67
C ILE A 460 1.30 -2.62 -23.21
N SER A 461 0.82 -2.89 -22.00
CA SER A 461 -0.17 -2.07 -21.28
C SER A 461 0.52 -1.47 -20.05
N VAL A 462 0.32 -0.17 -19.80
CA VAL A 462 0.96 0.53 -18.68
C VAL A 462 -0.11 1.08 -17.73
N HIS A 463 0.10 0.87 -16.43
CA HIS A 463 -0.81 1.29 -15.37
C HIS A 463 -0.06 2.08 -14.30
N GLY A 464 -0.67 3.13 -13.76
CA GLY A 464 -0.07 3.99 -12.74
C GLY A 464 -0.47 3.59 -11.33
N LEU A 465 0.53 3.35 -10.46
CA LEU A 465 0.36 3.21 -9.01
C LEU A 465 1.56 3.86 -8.31
N THR A 466 1.40 4.44 -7.13
CA THR A 466 2.57 4.88 -6.35
C THR A 466 3.47 3.68 -6.01
N SER A 467 4.77 3.91 -5.81
CA SER A 467 5.70 2.81 -5.50
C SER A 467 5.31 2.06 -4.22
N GLY A 468 4.79 2.77 -3.21
CA GLY A 468 4.27 2.18 -1.98
C GLY A 468 3.03 1.32 -2.22
N GLN A 469 2.03 1.83 -2.94
CA GLN A 469 0.80 1.06 -3.26
C GLN A 469 1.11 -0.16 -4.13
N ALA A 470 1.98 -0.03 -5.13
CA ALA A 470 2.39 -1.16 -5.95
C ALA A 470 3.14 -2.22 -5.12
N MET A 471 4.03 -1.79 -4.22
CA MET A 471 4.71 -2.69 -3.28
C MET A 471 3.69 -3.41 -2.38
N GLU A 472 2.72 -2.70 -1.80
CA GLU A 472 1.65 -3.29 -0.98
C GLU A 472 0.78 -4.27 -1.77
N ALA A 473 0.43 -3.93 -3.02
CA ALA A 473 -0.34 -4.79 -3.91
C ALA A 473 0.43 -6.07 -4.27
N LEU A 474 1.72 -5.96 -4.63
CA LEU A 474 2.60 -7.12 -4.87
C LEU A 474 2.81 -7.94 -3.60
N ALA A 475 2.95 -7.27 -2.46
CA ALA A 475 3.08 -7.88 -1.15
C ALA A 475 1.74 -8.32 -0.57
N GLY A 476 0.63 -8.25 -1.28
CA GLY A 476 -0.70 -8.45 -0.72
C GLY A 476 -1.59 -9.18 -1.70
N ASN A 477 -2.88 -8.89 -1.59
CA ASN A 477 -3.83 -9.22 -2.63
C ASN A 477 -3.86 -8.06 -3.62
N TRP A 478 -3.48 -8.32 -4.86
CA TRP A 478 -3.41 -7.28 -5.87
C TRP A 478 -4.74 -6.56 -6.07
N ALA A 479 -5.84 -7.31 -6.18
CA ALA A 479 -7.18 -6.76 -6.45
C ALA A 479 -7.68 -5.83 -5.34
N GLU A 480 -7.23 -6.04 -4.11
CA GLU A 480 -7.62 -5.27 -2.92
C GLU A 480 -6.96 -3.89 -2.87
N VAL A 481 -5.73 -3.77 -3.37
CA VAL A 481 -4.91 -2.54 -3.30
C VAL A 481 -4.92 -1.78 -4.63
N ALA A 482 -4.76 -2.49 -5.76
CA ALA A 482 -4.74 -1.90 -7.10
C ALA A 482 -6.14 -1.79 -7.74
N GLY A 483 -7.13 -2.45 -7.14
CA GLY A 483 -8.49 -2.55 -7.69
C GLY A 483 -8.60 -3.53 -8.86
N ASN A 484 -9.82 -3.95 -9.17
CA ASN A 484 -10.09 -4.93 -10.24
C ASN A 484 -9.82 -4.43 -11.68
N ARG A 485 -9.47 -3.16 -11.85
CA ARG A 485 -9.24 -2.54 -13.18
C ARG A 485 -7.78 -2.57 -13.62
N ILE A 486 -6.85 -2.82 -12.70
CA ILE A 486 -5.42 -2.87 -12.98
C ILE A 486 -5.00 -4.34 -12.94
N PRO A 487 -4.59 -4.95 -14.06
CA PRO A 487 -4.08 -6.31 -14.07
C PRO A 487 -2.81 -6.44 -13.23
N GLU A 488 -2.56 -7.66 -12.73
CA GLU A 488 -1.29 -7.96 -12.08
C GLU A 488 -0.13 -7.88 -13.09
N PRO A 489 0.91 -7.07 -12.83
CA PRO A 489 1.95 -6.78 -13.80
C PRO A 489 2.92 -7.95 -13.97
N GLN A 490 3.63 -7.94 -15.09
CA GLN A 490 4.84 -8.73 -15.30
C GLN A 490 6.09 -7.88 -15.12
N VAL A 491 5.97 -6.56 -15.26
CA VAL A 491 7.05 -5.60 -15.08
C VAL A 491 6.60 -4.53 -14.09
N TRP A 492 7.43 -4.29 -13.08
CA TRP A 492 7.23 -3.22 -12.12
C TRP A 492 8.33 -2.17 -12.26
N LEU A 493 7.94 -0.91 -12.37
CA LEU A 493 8.81 0.25 -12.49
C LEU A 493 8.60 1.16 -11.27
N PRO A 494 9.11 0.82 -10.07
CA PRO A 494 9.06 1.73 -8.93
C PRO A 494 9.97 2.96 -9.16
N THR A 495 9.86 3.95 -8.29
CA THR A 495 10.75 5.13 -8.26
C THR A 495 12.16 4.74 -7.83
N SER A 496 12.30 3.75 -6.94
CA SER A 496 13.61 3.32 -6.44
C SER A 496 13.63 1.85 -6.00
N THR A 497 14.81 1.22 -6.08
CA THR A 497 15.13 -0.08 -5.48
C THR A 497 14.94 -0.16 -3.97
N LEU A 498 14.80 0.97 -3.26
CA LEU A 498 14.37 0.96 -1.85
C LEU A 498 13.06 0.15 -1.65
N TRP A 499 12.15 0.19 -2.62
CA TRP A 499 10.86 -0.50 -2.55
C TRP A 499 10.96 -2.00 -2.84
N THR A 500 11.90 -2.43 -3.68
CA THR A 500 12.11 -3.87 -3.95
C THR A 500 12.65 -4.56 -2.70
N GLY A 501 13.57 -3.92 -1.97
CA GLY A 501 14.05 -4.42 -0.68
C GLY A 501 12.95 -4.51 0.39
N GLN A 502 12.01 -3.56 0.43
CA GLN A 502 10.86 -3.64 1.33
C GLN A 502 9.90 -4.77 0.96
N LEU A 503 9.62 -4.97 -0.33
CA LEU A 503 8.83 -6.11 -0.81
C LEU A 503 9.45 -7.45 -0.39
N GLU A 504 10.78 -7.60 -0.53
CA GLU A 504 11.48 -8.81 -0.10
C GLU A 504 11.32 -9.09 1.41
N LEU A 505 11.30 -8.05 2.25
CA LEU A 505 11.02 -8.25 3.68
C LEU A 505 9.60 -8.72 3.91
N LEU A 506 8.63 -8.11 3.23
CA LEU A 506 7.23 -8.49 3.38
C LEU A 506 7.03 -9.93 2.92
N ASP A 507 7.69 -10.35 1.84
CA ASP A 507 7.66 -11.73 1.39
C ASP A 507 8.28 -12.69 2.39
N ARG A 508 9.44 -12.34 2.97
CA ARG A 508 10.07 -13.15 4.03
C ARG A 508 9.21 -13.23 5.29
N ALA A 509 8.66 -12.10 5.73
CA ALA A 509 7.79 -12.02 6.90
C ALA A 509 6.50 -12.85 6.71
N ASN A 510 5.95 -12.84 5.50
CA ASN A 510 4.76 -13.60 5.12
C ASN A 510 5.08 -15.03 4.63
N LYS A 511 6.34 -15.46 4.69
CA LYS A 511 6.83 -16.77 4.20
C LYS A 511 6.41 -17.08 2.75
N ARG A 512 6.38 -16.06 1.89
CA ARG A 512 6.08 -16.20 0.47
C ARG A 512 7.34 -16.32 -0.36
N ALA A 513 7.18 -16.88 -1.56
CA ALA A 513 8.21 -16.83 -2.57
C ALA A 513 8.50 -15.35 -2.91
N PRO A 514 9.78 -14.97 -3.09
CA PRO A 514 10.15 -13.61 -3.48
C PRO A 514 9.39 -13.16 -4.73
N GLN A 515 8.75 -11.99 -4.64
CA GLN A 515 8.06 -11.36 -5.76
C GLN A 515 9.03 -10.55 -6.64
N THR A 516 10.27 -10.36 -6.22
CA THR A 516 11.37 -9.80 -7.02
C THR A 516 12.43 -10.87 -7.30
N PRO A 517 13.17 -10.77 -8.42
CA PRO A 517 14.39 -11.56 -8.61
C PRO A 517 15.42 -11.20 -7.52
N GLY A 518 15.79 -12.17 -6.67
CA GLY A 518 16.73 -11.93 -5.58
C GLY A 518 18.16 -11.69 -6.07
N GLY A 519 18.87 -10.72 -5.45
CA GLY A 519 20.30 -10.49 -5.67
C GLY A 519 20.68 -9.87 -7.02
N ALA A 520 19.71 -9.36 -7.79
CA ALA A 520 19.95 -8.72 -9.08
C ALA A 520 20.06 -7.20 -8.95
N GLU A 521 21.10 -6.60 -9.54
CA GLU A 521 21.04 -5.20 -9.93
C GLU A 521 19.95 -5.04 -11.00
N PHE A 522 19.01 -4.14 -10.75
CA PHE A 522 17.94 -3.87 -11.70
C PHE A 522 18.40 -2.77 -12.67
N PRO A 523 18.30 -2.98 -13.99
CA PRO A 523 18.66 -1.95 -14.96
C PRO A 523 17.73 -0.74 -14.79
N SER A 524 18.32 0.45 -14.79
CA SER A 524 17.56 1.70 -14.76
C SER A 524 16.95 2.02 -16.13
N ILE A 525 15.82 2.72 -16.16
CA ILE A 525 15.30 3.36 -17.39
C ILE A 525 15.49 4.88 -17.39
N ALA A 526 15.70 5.47 -16.22
CA ALA A 526 15.85 6.90 -15.98
C ALA A 526 16.34 7.09 -14.54
N ASN A 527 17.02 8.21 -14.24
CA ASN A 527 17.52 8.48 -12.91
C ASN A 527 17.13 9.90 -12.46
N SER A 528 16.82 10.05 -11.18
CA SER A 528 16.60 11.35 -10.56
C SER A 528 17.16 11.41 -9.14
N PRO A 529 18.28 12.11 -8.91
CA PRO A 529 18.82 12.29 -7.57
C PRO A 529 17.84 12.97 -6.63
N LEU A 530 17.85 12.55 -5.36
CA LEU A 530 17.21 13.31 -4.29
C LEU A 530 17.99 14.62 -4.08
N VAL A 531 17.29 15.75 -4.10
CA VAL A 531 17.88 17.09 -3.97
C VAL A 531 17.14 17.92 -2.94
N ILE A 532 17.83 18.94 -2.44
CA ILE A 532 17.21 20.00 -1.64
C ILE A 532 16.94 21.16 -2.59
N ALA A 533 15.69 21.29 -3.03
CA ALA A 533 15.24 22.37 -3.90
C ALA A 533 15.02 23.64 -3.08
N MET A 534 15.67 24.73 -3.47
CA MET A 534 15.64 25.99 -2.73
C MET A 534 15.41 27.17 -3.69
N PRO A 535 14.57 28.17 -3.34
CA PRO A 535 14.43 29.38 -4.15
C PRO A 535 15.78 30.03 -4.46
N ALA A 536 15.99 30.48 -5.68
CA ALA A 536 17.31 30.88 -6.18
C ALA A 536 18.00 31.95 -5.31
N ALA A 537 17.26 32.92 -4.76
CA ALA A 537 17.83 33.94 -3.88
C ALA A 537 18.35 33.34 -2.58
N LYS A 538 17.59 32.41 -1.98
CA LYS A 538 17.98 31.66 -0.79
C LYS A 538 19.17 30.75 -1.09
N ALA A 539 19.14 30.01 -2.19
CA ALA A 539 20.22 29.11 -2.60
C ALA A 539 21.55 29.85 -2.79
N ALA A 540 21.53 31.03 -3.41
CA ALA A 540 22.70 31.88 -3.57
C ALA A 540 23.30 32.31 -2.22
N GLN A 541 22.46 32.67 -1.24
CA GLN A 541 22.90 33.05 0.10
C GLN A 541 23.61 31.88 0.79
N VAL A 542 23.04 30.68 0.71
CA VAL A 542 23.61 29.53 1.41
C VAL A 542 24.91 29.06 0.75
N LYS A 543 25.01 29.10 -0.59
CA LYS A 543 26.24 28.76 -1.35
C LYS A 543 27.45 29.62 -0.98
N GLN A 544 27.26 30.85 -0.48
CA GLN A 544 28.37 31.72 -0.04
C GLN A 544 29.17 31.15 1.14
N ARG A 545 28.60 30.22 1.92
CA ARG A 545 29.28 29.56 3.05
C ARG A 545 30.09 28.33 2.67
N GLY A 546 30.11 27.95 1.38
CA GLY A 546 30.77 26.76 0.87
C GLY A 546 29.82 25.58 0.66
N PRO A 547 30.37 24.37 0.42
CA PRO A 547 29.58 23.16 0.19
C PRO A 547 28.69 22.85 1.39
N LEU A 548 27.39 22.68 1.13
CA LEU A 548 26.41 22.38 2.17
C LEU A 548 26.29 20.90 2.37
N GLY A 549 26.20 20.49 3.63
CA GLY A 549 25.78 19.16 3.99
C GLY A 549 24.33 19.06 4.44
N TRP A 550 23.84 17.82 4.55
CA TRP A 550 22.57 17.54 5.23
C TRP A 550 22.65 18.12 6.65
N GLY A 551 23.72 17.89 7.41
CA GLY A 551 23.87 18.42 8.76
C GLY A 551 23.90 19.95 8.88
N ASP A 552 24.43 20.66 7.88
CA ASP A 552 24.53 22.13 7.90
C ASP A 552 23.17 22.79 7.65
N ILE A 553 22.40 22.26 6.70
CA ILE A 553 21.03 22.71 6.40
C ILE A 553 20.12 22.47 7.61
N LEU A 554 20.38 21.41 8.36
CA LEU A 554 19.69 21.10 9.62
C LEU A 554 20.19 21.93 10.80
N GLY A 555 21.40 22.49 10.74
CA GLY A 555 21.88 23.51 11.66
C GLY A 555 21.09 24.82 11.57
N MET A 556 20.51 25.12 10.40
CA MET A 556 19.67 26.31 10.15
C MET A 556 18.28 26.20 10.79
N SER A 557 17.92 25.00 11.23
CA SER A 557 16.60 24.64 11.77
C SER A 557 16.42 25.03 13.26
N GLY A 558 17.34 25.82 13.81
CA GLY A 558 17.27 26.37 15.18
C GLY A 558 16.48 27.68 15.27
N GLU A 559 16.32 28.22 16.48
CA GLU A 559 15.54 29.44 16.76
C GLU A 559 15.97 30.67 15.95
N GLN A 560 17.23 30.73 15.51
CA GLN A 560 17.75 31.86 14.74
C GLN A 560 17.38 31.82 13.25
N GLY A 561 17.02 30.66 12.68
CA GLY A 561 16.64 30.53 11.27
C GLY A 561 17.60 31.23 10.31
N TRP A 562 17.06 32.05 9.41
CA TRP A 562 17.84 32.83 8.43
C TRP A 562 18.62 34.01 9.04
N ALA A 563 18.34 34.42 10.28
CA ALA A 563 19.16 35.44 10.96
C ALA A 563 20.61 34.97 11.13
N SER A 564 20.82 33.66 11.33
CA SER A 564 22.15 33.06 11.36
C SER A 564 22.92 33.17 10.04
N PHE A 565 22.25 33.50 8.93
CA PHE A 565 22.81 33.74 7.60
C PHE A 565 22.83 35.22 7.21
N GLY A 566 22.58 36.13 8.17
CA GLY A 566 22.51 37.57 7.91
C GLY A 566 21.24 37.98 7.17
N LYS A 567 20.20 37.14 7.20
CA LYS A 567 18.92 37.33 6.51
C LYS A 567 17.72 37.22 7.46
N PRO A 568 17.67 37.99 8.57
CA PRO A 568 16.56 37.92 9.51
C PRO A 568 15.21 38.24 8.86
N GLU A 569 15.18 39.01 7.78
CA GLU A 569 13.98 39.34 7.01
C GLU A 569 13.31 38.14 6.33
N TRP A 570 14.04 37.03 6.16
CA TRP A 570 13.49 35.76 5.63
C TRP A 570 12.90 34.87 6.72
N GLY A 571 12.94 35.30 7.98
CA GLY A 571 12.32 34.62 9.10
C GLY A 571 12.91 33.24 9.39
N ARG A 572 12.03 32.30 9.73
CA ARG A 572 12.41 30.94 10.12
C ARG A 572 12.81 30.09 8.91
N PHE A 573 13.76 29.21 9.10
CA PHE A 573 14.03 28.15 8.14
C PHE A 573 12.99 27.05 8.32
N THR A 574 12.15 26.82 7.32
CA THR A 574 11.21 25.68 7.29
C THR A 574 11.48 24.85 6.04
N PHE A 575 11.19 23.55 6.10
CA PHE A 575 11.30 22.70 4.93
C PHE A 575 10.03 21.89 4.69
N GLY A 576 9.76 21.62 3.42
CA GLY A 576 8.72 20.72 2.95
C GLY A 576 9.28 19.34 2.64
N LYS A 577 8.55 18.29 3.00
CA LYS A 577 8.92 16.89 2.76
C LYS A 577 7.66 16.03 2.72
N ASP A 578 7.73 14.92 1.99
CA ASP A 578 6.63 13.97 1.91
C ASP A 578 6.59 12.97 3.07
N ASN A 579 5.43 12.33 3.24
CA ASN A 579 5.25 11.22 4.17
C ASN A 579 6.13 10.00 3.77
N PRO A 580 7.04 9.52 4.63
CA PRO A 580 7.95 8.42 4.30
C PRO A 580 7.28 7.04 4.21
N ASN A 581 6.02 6.91 4.61
CA ASN A 581 5.27 5.68 4.42
C ASN A 581 4.70 5.56 3.00
N LEU A 582 4.48 6.69 2.32
CA LEU A 582 3.74 6.75 1.06
C LEU A 582 4.62 7.21 -0.11
N SER A 583 5.59 8.11 0.14
CA SER A 583 6.42 8.72 -0.90
C SER A 583 7.89 8.29 -0.82
N THR A 584 8.48 8.03 -1.98
CA THR A 584 9.89 7.68 -2.12
C THR A 584 10.81 8.81 -1.66
N SER A 585 10.50 10.07 -2.02
CA SER A 585 11.30 11.24 -1.62
C SER A 585 11.25 11.43 -0.09
N GLY A 586 10.07 11.22 0.52
CA GLY A 586 9.88 11.24 1.97
C GLY A 586 10.71 10.16 2.68
N LEU A 587 10.68 8.92 2.17
CA LEU A 587 11.44 7.81 2.72
C LEU A 587 12.95 8.06 2.59
N ALA A 588 13.42 8.37 1.39
CA ALA A 588 14.83 8.64 1.09
C ALA A 588 15.36 9.82 1.92
N ALA A 589 14.58 10.89 2.08
CA ALA A 589 14.95 12.03 2.92
C ALA A 589 15.04 11.66 4.41
N THR A 590 14.18 10.75 4.89
CA THR A 590 14.26 10.23 6.26
C THR A 590 15.52 9.41 6.46
N ILE A 591 15.84 8.52 5.51
CA ILE A 591 17.03 7.69 5.59
C ILE A 591 18.30 8.57 5.49
N ALA A 592 18.32 9.56 4.60
CA ALA A 592 19.42 10.51 4.46
C ALA A 592 19.69 11.29 5.77
N ALA A 593 18.62 11.64 6.50
CA ALA A 593 18.74 12.23 7.83
C ALA A 593 19.46 11.31 8.84
N TYR A 594 19.20 10.00 8.81
CA TYR A 594 19.93 9.05 9.65
C TYR A 594 21.39 8.86 9.22
N TYR A 595 21.67 8.81 7.92
CA TYR A 595 23.05 8.76 7.40
C TYR A 595 23.86 9.99 7.82
N ALA A 596 23.26 11.18 7.71
CA ALA A 596 23.88 12.41 8.18
C ALA A 596 24.13 12.41 9.69
N ALA A 597 23.18 11.88 10.47
CA ALA A 597 23.28 11.81 11.94
C ALA A 597 24.33 10.81 12.44
N SER A 598 24.50 9.69 11.74
CA SER A 598 25.45 8.63 12.05
C SER A 598 26.84 8.87 11.45
N ASN A 599 26.99 9.89 10.59
CA ASN A 599 28.20 10.15 9.81
C ASN A 599 28.62 8.93 8.96
N SER A 600 27.64 8.22 8.43
CA SER A 600 27.78 7.02 7.59
C SER A 600 27.30 7.31 6.15
N SER A 601 27.70 6.48 5.18
CA SER A 601 27.17 6.52 3.81
C SER A 601 26.77 5.16 3.21
N SER A 602 26.93 4.06 3.95
CA SER A 602 26.62 2.71 3.42
C SER A 602 26.36 1.61 4.48
N ASP A 603 26.45 1.91 5.79
CA ASP A 603 26.46 0.91 6.87
C ASP A 603 25.51 1.22 8.02
N LEU A 604 24.41 1.93 7.76
CA LEU A 604 23.43 2.24 8.79
C LEU A 604 22.84 0.95 9.40
N THR A 605 22.93 0.80 10.72
CA THR A 605 22.47 -0.38 11.45
C THR A 605 21.25 -0.08 12.31
N GLU A 606 20.54 -1.11 12.77
CA GLU A 606 19.46 -0.91 13.74
C GLU A 606 19.95 -0.32 15.08
N ALA A 607 21.22 -0.53 15.43
CA ALA A 607 21.80 0.07 16.64
C ALA A 607 21.89 1.59 16.51
N ASP A 608 22.19 2.11 15.32
CA ASP A 608 22.19 3.54 15.03
C ASP A 608 20.78 4.13 15.14
N ILE A 609 19.75 3.39 14.70
CA ILE A 609 18.35 3.82 14.82
C ILE A 609 17.91 3.93 16.29
N ARG A 610 18.45 3.07 17.16
CA ARG A 610 18.18 3.09 18.61
C ARG A 610 19.04 4.08 19.37
N ASN A 611 20.06 4.68 18.75
CA ASN A 611 20.95 5.64 19.40
C ASN A 611 20.21 6.95 19.72
N SER A 612 20.25 7.38 20.99
CA SER A 612 19.55 8.59 21.45
C SER A 612 20.08 9.88 20.83
N ASP A 613 21.36 9.93 20.45
CA ASP A 613 21.96 11.14 19.85
C ASP A 613 21.57 11.27 18.38
N VAL A 614 21.57 10.14 17.66
CA VAL A 614 21.08 10.05 16.27
C VAL A 614 19.60 10.42 16.21
N THR A 615 18.77 9.81 17.05
CA THR A 615 17.33 10.11 17.09
C THR A 615 17.03 11.54 17.53
N ARG A 616 17.82 12.14 18.42
CA ARG A 616 17.70 13.57 18.77
C ARG A 616 18.03 14.47 17.60
N PHE A 617 19.05 14.14 16.82
CA PHE A 617 19.38 14.85 15.59
C PHE A 617 18.22 14.77 14.59
N VAL A 618 17.75 13.56 14.26
CA VAL A 618 16.62 13.35 13.33
C VAL A 618 15.36 14.07 13.81
N ARG A 619 15.07 14.05 15.12
CA ARG A 619 13.92 14.79 15.68
C ARG A 619 14.02 16.30 15.45
N ARG A 620 15.21 16.90 15.55
CA ARG A 620 15.40 18.33 15.27
C ARG A 620 15.13 18.68 13.81
N ILE A 621 15.45 17.76 12.90
CA ILE A 621 15.07 17.86 11.50
C ILE A 621 13.55 17.86 11.40
N GLU A 622 12.90 16.77 11.83
CA GLU A 622 11.45 16.59 11.69
C GLU A 622 10.64 17.72 12.37
N ALA A 623 11.16 18.35 13.43
CA ALA A 623 10.54 19.51 14.08
C ALA A 623 10.41 20.77 13.20
N ASN A 624 11.19 20.88 12.12
CA ASN A 624 11.17 22.02 11.20
C ASN A 624 10.43 21.74 9.89
N VAL A 625 9.82 20.56 9.77
CA VAL A 625 8.81 20.29 8.76
C VAL A 625 7.64 21.24 8.99
N SER A 626 7.29 22.02 7.95
CA SER A 626 6.11 22.90 7.99
C SER A 626 4.82 22.09 7.95
N HIS A 627 4.76 21.05 7.12
CA HIS A 627 3.71 20.03 7.02
C HIS A 627 4.22 18.88 6.15
N TYR A 628 3.62 17.70 6.29
CA TYR A 628 3.89 16.57 5.40
C TYR A 628 2.93 16.63 4.21
N SER A 629 3.40 16.28 3.02
CA SER A 629 2.54 16.06 1.84
C SER A 629 2.50 14.57 1.50
N ASP A 630 1.38 14.11 0.98
CA ASP A 630 1.29 12.78 0.36
C ASP A 630 1.78 12.80 -1.10
N ASP A 631 1.96 13.99 -1.68
CA ASP A 631 2.45 14.21 -3.04
C ASP A 631 3.27 15.52 -3.13
N VAL A 632 4.58 15.42 -3.42
CA VAL A 632 5.47 16.58 -3.59
C VAL A 632 5.09 17.45 -4.81
N VAL A 633 4.43 16.89 -5.83
CA VAL A 633 3.99 17.65 -7.00
C VAL A 633 2.98 18.72 -6.59
N ASP A 634 2.06 18.40 -5.69
CA ASP A 634 1.08 19.35 -5.16
C ASP A 634 1.73 20.46 -4.34
N LEU A 635 2.80 20.15 -3.61
CA LEU A 635 3.58 21.14 -2.86
C LEU A 635 4.25 22.14 -3.80
N LEU A 636 4.87 21.64 -4.89
CA LEU A 636 5.52 22.47 -5.91
C LEU A 636 4.52 23.31 -6.70
N ARG A 637 3.34 22.75 -7.05
CA ARG A 637 2.24 23.52 -7.66
C ARG A 637 1.77 24.65 -6.77
N SER A 638 1.63 24.38 -5.47
CA SER A 638 1.22 25.38 -4.48
C SER A 638 2.26 26.49 -4.37
N LEU A 639 3.54 26.14 -4.35
CA LEU A 639 4.64 27.11 -4.36
C LEU A 639 4.62 27.98 -5.62
N ALA A 640 4.45 27.39 -6.82
CA ALA A 640 4.34 28.13 -8.08
C ALA A 640 3.12 29.06 -8.10
N ALA A 641 1.99 28.60 -7.56
CA ALA A 641 0.76 29.40 -7.51
C ALA A 641 0.84 30.60 -6.56
N VAL A 642 1.60 30.47 -5.47
CA VAL A 642 1.89 31.59 -4.56
C VAL A 642 2.82 32.59 -5.23
N ASP A 643 3.92 32.12 -5.80
CA ASP A 643 4.91 32.96 -6.49
C ASP A 643 4.33 33.73 -7.69
N LEU A 644 3.42 33.11 -8.44
CA LEU A 644 2.75 33.72 -9.59
C LEU A 644 1.53 34.58 -9.24
N SER A 645 1.14 34.65 -7.97
CA SER A 645 -0.04 35.38 -7.50
C SER A 645 0.18 36.89 -7.60
N THR A 646 -0.72 37.60 -8.28
CA THR A 646 -0.73 39.07 -8.37
C THR A 646 -1.64 39.73 -7.33
N VAL A 647 -2.23 38.95 -6.42
CA VAL A 647 -3.12 39.44 -5.37
C VAL A 647 -2.31 40.09 -4.25
N GLU A 648 -2.52 41.38 -3.99
CA GLU A 648 -1.95 42.07 -2.82
C GLU A 648 -2.31 41.34 -1.53
N GLY A 649 -1.29 40.96 -0.75
CA GLY A 649 -1.47 40.23 0.52
C GLY A 649 -1.62 38.71 0.40
N ALA A 650 -1.41 38.12 -0.78
CA ALA A 650 -1.23 36.67 -0.88
C ALA A 650 -0.06 36.24 0.02
N ALA A 651 -0.30 35.29 0.92
CA ALA A 651 0.73 34.78 1.83
C ALA A 651 1.94 34.28 1.04
N ALA A 652 3.11 34.83 1.31
CA ALA A 652 4.37 34.26 0.83
C ALA A 652 4.50 32.84 1.39
N SER A 653 5.08 31.92 0.60
CA SER A 653 5.34 30.56 1.09
C SER A 653 6.26 30.63 2.30
N ASP A 654 5.88 29.94 3.38
CA ASP A 654 6.73 29.78 4.57
C ASP A 654 7.96 28.89 4.29
N LEU A 655 7.96 28.18 3.16
CA LEU A 655 8.98 27.19 2.80
C LEU A 655 10.31 27.86 2.43
N SER A 656 11.37 27.38 3.08
CA SER A 656 12.75 27.76 2.74
C SER A 656 13.42 26.77 1.81
N ALA A 657 13.05 25.49 1.88
CA ALA A 657 13.52 24.45 0.99
C ALA A 657 12.50 23.30 0.90
N ILE A 658 12.60 22.49 -0.15
CA ILE A 658 11.80 21.28 -0.34
C ILE A 658 12.75 20.13 -0.66
N VAL A 659 12.62 19.00 0.03
CA VAL A 659 13.35 17.78 -0.35
C VAL A 659 12.53 17.03 -1.39
N THR A 660 13.08 16.88 -2.60
CA THR A 660 12.36 16.33 -3.75
C THR A 660 13.32 15.69 -4.74
N GLN A 661 12.79 15.23 -5.87
CA GLN A 661 13.52 14.64 -6.99
C GLN A 661 13.98 15.74 -7.97
N GLU A 662 15.16 15.59 -8.58
CA GLU A 662 15.78 16.60 -9.47
C GLU A 662 14.92 16.98 -10.69
N GLU A 663 14.26 16.01 -11.32
CA GLU A 663 13.33 16.20 -12.43
C GLU A 663 12.13 17.07 -12.06
N LEU A 664 11.64 16.98 -10.82
CA LEU A 664 10.53 17.82 -10.37
C LEU A 664 10.94 19.30 -10.23
N VAL A 665 12.20 19.56 -9.89
CA VAL A 665 12.77 20.91 -9.91
C VAL A 665 12.82 21.44 -11.35
N TYR A 666 13.22 20.59 -12.29
CA TYR A 666 13.22 20.93 -13.71
C TYR A 666 11.80 21.28 -14.20
N LEU A 667 10.81 20.43 -13.95
CA LEU A 667 9.42 20.66 -14.36
C LEU A 667 8.82 21.92 -13.71
N TYR A 668 9.15 22.20 -12.45
CA TYR A 668 8.78 23.44 -11.78
C TYR A 668 9.35 24.66 -12.52
N ASN A 669 10.67 24.66 -12.80
CA ASN A 669 11.35 25.78 -13.47
C ASN A 669 10.92 25.97 -14.93
N GLN A 670 10.46 24.90 -15.60
CA GLN A 670 9.89 24.98 -16.94
C GLN A 670 8.44 25.48 -16.95
N GLY A 671 7.78 25.57 -15.78
CA GLY A 671 6.38 26.01 -15.67
C GLY A 671 5.36 24.90 -15.96
N GLU A 672 5.79 23.63 -16.00
CA GLU A 672 4.91 22.47 -16.18
C GLU A 672 4.07 22.20 -14.92
N LEU A 673 4.55 22.64 -13.76
CA LEU A 673 3.83 22.56 -12.48
C LEU A 673 3.11 23.87 -12.12
N SER A 674 3.02 24.81 -13.05
CA SER A 674 2.34 26.09 -12.79
C SER A 674 0.82 25.99 -12.94
N PRO A 675 0.04 26.81 -12.21
CA PRO A 675 -1.42 26.88 -12.39
C PRO A 675 -1.83 27.40 -13.77
N THR A 676 -0.92 28.07 -14.47
CA THR A 676 -1.06 28.46 -15.88
C THR A 676 -0.02 27.68 -16.67
N PRO A 677 -0.43 26.70 -17.51
CA PRO A 677 0.50 25.85 -18.25
C PRO A 677 1.53 26.68 -19.03
N GLY A 678 2.81 26.33 -18.90
CA GLY A 678 3.94 26.99 -19.58
C GLY A 678 4.33 28.36 -19.01
N LYS A 679 3.59 28.90 -18.03
CA LYS A 679 4.03 30.10 -17.31
C LYS A 679 5.07 29.72 -16.27
N LYS A 680 6.33 30.06 -16.51
CA LYS A 680 7.42 29.82 -15.55
C LYS A 680 7.21 30.63 -14.26
N PRO A 681 7.55 30.06 -13.09
CA PRO A 681 7.66 30.81 -11.84
C PRO A 681 8.58 32.03 -11.97
N ASN A 682 8.27 33.10 -11.26
CA ASN A 682 9.10 34.30 -11.15
C ASN A 682 10.43 33.99 -10.43
N GLU A 683 10.37 33.22 -9.35
CA GLU A 683 11.56 32.74 -8.65
C GLU A 683 11.81 31.24 -8.96
N PRO A 684 12.88 30.89 -9.70
CA PRO A 684 13.20 29.49 -9.96
C PRO A 684 13.77 28.81 -8.71
N LEU A 685 13.63 27.49 -8.66
CA LEU A 685 14.29 26.64 -7.67
C LEU A 685 15.67 26.21 -8.16
N VAL A 686 16.60 26.07 -7.22
CA VAL A 686 17.93 25.52 -7.45
C VAL A 686 18.04 24.19 -6.71
N ALA A 687 18.49 23.16 -7.42
CA ALA A 687 18.80 21.86 -6.83
C ALA A 687 20.15 21.94 -6.08
N LEU A 688 20.11 21.70 -4.77
CA LEU A 688 21.31 21.61 -3.94
C LEU A 688 21.60 20.14 -3.62
N TYR A 689 22.86 19.73 -3.84
CA TYR A 689 23.36 18.38 -3.60
C TYR A 689 24.22 18.41 -2.33
N PRO A 690 23.85 17.64 -1.30
CA PRO A 690 24.58 17.62 -0.04
C PRO A 690 25.97 17.00 -0.18
N LYS A 691 26.97 17.59 0.48
CA LYS A 691 28.39 17.19 0.41
C LYS A 691 28.66 15.78 0.94
N GLU A 692 27.83 15.27 1.86
CA GLU A 692 27.96 13.91 2.39
C GLU A 692 27.52 12.84 1.37
N GLY A 693 26.68 13.24 0.42
CA GLY A 693 26.03 12.39 -0.57
C GLY A 693 24.50 12.53 -0.59
N THR A 694 23.87 11.82 -1.51
CA THR A 694 22.41 11.76 -1.63
C THR A 694 21.93 10.39 -2.12
N PHE A 695 20.63 10.14 -2.21
CA PHE A 695 20.12 8.95 -2.88
C PHE A 695 19.96 9.19 -4.37
N ASN A 696 20.37 8.21 -5.18
CA ASN A 696 19.91 8.13 -6.56
C ASN A 696 18.56 7.42 -6.56
N LEU A 697 17.50 8.10 -7.02
CA LEU A 697 16.24 7.42 -7.31
C LEU A 697 16.40 6.82 -8.71
N ASP A 698 16.60 5.51 -8.75
CA ASP A 698 17.19 4.77 -9.86
C ASP A 698 16.16 4.25 -10.88
N HIS A 699 14.86 4.45 -10.62
CA HIS A 699 13.73 3.98 -11.43
C HIS A 699 13.97 2.61 -12.09
N PRO A 700 14.15 1.55 -11.29
CA PRO A 700 14.56 0.24 -11.80
C PRO A 700 13.49 -0.41 -12.68
N TYR A 701 13.93 -1.17 -13.67
CA TYR A 701 13.09 -2.05 -14.48
C TYR A 701 13.06 -3.45 -13.87
N VAL A 702 12.01 -3.77 -13.11
CA VAL A 702 11.90 -5.03 -12.37
C VAL A 702 11.01 -6.00 -13.14
N VAL A 703 11.61 -7.03 -13.73
CA VAL A 703 10.85 -8.14 -14.32
C VAL A 703 10.47 -9.13 -13.22
N LEU A 704 9.17 -9.26 -12.96
CA LEU A 704 8.67 -10.06 -11.84
C LEU A 704 8.81 -11.57 -12.14
N PRO A 705 9.11 -12.43 -11.14
CA PRO A 705 9.33 -13.86 -11.34
C PRO A 705 8.17 -14.59 -12.02
N ARG A 706 6.94 -14.10 -11.80
CA ARG A 706 5.69 -14.58 -12.40
C ARG A 706 5.60 -14.49 -13.93
N ALA A 707 6.44 -13.66 -14.57
CA ALA A 707 6.44 -13.52 -16.02
C ALA A 707 6.84 -14.86 -16.68
N SER A 708 6.08 -15.28 -17.70
CA SER A 708 6.42 -16.45 -18.53
C SER A 708 7.75 -16.25 -19.28
N ALA A 709 8.29 -17.30 -19.89
CA ALA A 709 9.53 -17.19 -20.67
C ALA A 709 9.37 -16.26 -21.89
N GLU A 710 8.21 -16.28 -22.53
CA GLU A 710 7.82 -15.39 -23.63
C GLU A 710 7.69 -13.94 -23.13
N GLN A 711 7.00 -13.75 -21.99
CA GLN A 711 6.85 -12.44 -21.36
C GLN A 711 8.20 -11.85 -20.94
N LYS A 712 9.11 -12.65 -20.39
CA LYS A 712 10.48 -12.19 -20.04
C LYS A 712 11.26 -11.72 -21.26
N ARG A 713 11.12 -12.40 -22.41
CA ARG A 713 11.74 -11.96 -23.68
C ARG A 713 11.14 -10.66 -24.20
N GLY A 714 9.81 -10.52 -24.15
CA GLY A 714 9.15 -9.26 -24.50
C GLY A 714 9.50 -8.11 -23.56
N ALA A 715 9.63 -8.37 -22.26
CA ALA A 715 10.07 -7.39 -21.27
C ALA A 715 11.51 -6.94 -21.53
N ALA A 716 12.41 -7.86 -21.88
CA ALA A 716 13.78 -7.53 -22.27
C ALA A 716 13.84 -6.66 -23.54
N ASP A 717 13.03 -6.94 -24.56
CA ASP A 717 12.96 -6.10 -25.75
C ASP A 717 12.34 -4.72 -25.47
N PHE A 718 11.31 -4.66 -24.61
CA PHE A 718 10.73 -3.38 -24.19
C PHE A 718 11.72 -2.54 -23.37
N LEU A 719 12.51 -3.15 -22.48
CA LEU A 719 13.60 -2.47 -21.78
C LEU A 719 14.63 -1.91 -22.77
N ALA A 720 15.07 -2.74 -23.73
CA ALA A 720 16.02 -2.30 -24.76
C ALA A 720 15.47 -1.10 -25.54
N PHE A 721 14.19 -1.13 -25.93
CA PHE A 721 13.51 -0.01 -26.56
C PHE A 721 13.50 1.25 -25.68
N LEU A 722 13.18 1.13 -24.38
CA LEU A 722 13.20 2.28 -23.47
C LEU A 722 14.59 2.91 -23.31
N GLN A 723 15.66 2.12 -23.45
CA GLN A 723 17.05 2.58 -23.37
C GLN A 723 17.62 3.10 -24.70
N GLU A 724 16.87 3.02 -25.81
CA GLU A 724 17.32 3.59 -27.07
C GLU A 724 17.47 5.12 -26.98
N PRO A 725 18.47 5.73 -27.66
CA PRO A 725 18.75 7.16 -27.56
C PRO A 725 17.53 8.07 -27.83
N ALA A 726 16.64 7.66 -28.75
CA ALA A 726 15.44 8.43 -29.07
C ALA A 726 14.45 8.48 -27.89
N GLN A 727 14.33 7.41 -27.11
CA GLN A 727 13.41 7.37 -25.97
C GLN A 727 14.05 7.99 -24.74
N GLN A 728 15.35 7.80 -24.56
CA GLN A 728 16.14 8.48 -23.52
C GLN A 728 16.09 10.00 -23.67
N ALA A 729 16.13 10.52 -24.90
CA ALA A 729 15.94 11.95 -25.16
C ALA A 729 14.57 12.48 -24.69
N GLU A 730 13.52 11.64 -24.63
CA GLU A 730 12.23 12.05 -24.07
C GLU A 730 12.19 12.03 -22.54
N PHE A 731 12.92 11.12 -21.89
CA PHE A 731 13.13 11.20 -20.44
C PHE A 731 13.93 12.45 -20.06
N GLU A 732 14.98 12.76 -20.83
CA GLU A 732 15.77 13.98 -20.66
C GLU A 732 14.94 15.25 -20.87
N ALA A 733 14.01 15.26 -21.83
CA ALA A 733 13.15 16.41 -22.12
C ALA A 733 12.21 16.77 -20.96
N ILE A 734 11.92 15.83 -20.06
CA ILE A 734 11.12 16.04 -18.84
C ILE A 734 11.98 16.09 -17.57
N GLY A 735 13.30 16.22 -17.73
CA GLY A 735 14.21 16.50 -16.62
C GLY A 735 14.81 15.29 -15.93
N PHE A 736 14.59 14.06 -16.42
CA PHE A 736 15.33 12.90 -15.92
C PHE A 736 16.77 12.90 -16.42
N ARG A 737 17.67 12.32 -15.63
CA ARG A 737 18.94 11.80 -16.14
C ARG A 737 18.69 10.52 -16.91
N ASN A 738 19.53 10.23 -17.89
CA ASN A 738 19.40 9.00 -18.67
C ASN A 738 19.64 7.74 -17.81
N HIS A 739 19.42 6.55 -18.38
CA HIS A 739 19.59 5.28 -17.68
C HIS A 739 21.02 4.99 -17.17
N GLU A 740 22.01 5.76 -17.62
CA GLU A 740 23.42 5.70 -17.20
C GLU A 740 23.78 6.79 -16.17
N MET A 741 22.77 7.47 -15.63
CA MET A 741 22.88 8.58 -14.67
C MET A 741 23.51 9.88 -15.22
N VAL A 742 23.60 10.01 -16.55
CA VAL A 742 24.12 11.22 -17.20
C VAL A 742 23.01 12.26 -17.31
N ALA A 743 23.29 13.47 -16.84
CA ALA A 743 22.37 14.61 -16.97
C ALA A 743 22.51 15.29 -18.33
N SER A 744 21.38 15.72 -18.89
CA SER A 744 21.39 16.59 -20.08
C SER A 744 21.90 17.98 -19.71
N LYS A 745 22.48 18.69 -20.70
CA LYS A 745 22.93 20.08 -20.51
C LYS A 745 21.79 21.01 -20.11
N ASP A 746 20.59 20.75 -20.64
CA ASP A 746 19.40 21.53 -20.36
C ASP A 746 18.90 21.32 -18.92
N LEU A 747 18.94 20.08 -18.41
CA LEU A 747 18.66 19.78 -17.01
C LEU A 747 19.59 20.59 -16.09
N ILE A 748 20.91 20.49 -16.32
CA ILE A 748 21.91 21.18 -15.51
C ILE A 748 21.69 22.70 -15.53
N ALA A 749 21.47 23.27 -16.71
CA ALA A 749 21.24 24.70 -16.86
C ALA A 749 19.95 25.16 -16.15
N THR A 750 18.90 24.32 -16.17
CA THR A 750 17.59 24.65 -15.63
C THR A 750 17.54 24.53 -14.11
N VAL A 751 18.15 23.51 -13.51
CA VAL A 751 18.09 23.29 -12.04
C VAL A 751 19.30 23.86 -11.29
N GLY A 752 20.31 24.37 -12.02
CA GLY A 752 21.58 24.80 -11.43
C GLY A 752 22.41 23.64 -10.85
N GLY A 753 22.29 22.47 -11.50
CA GLY A 753 22.84 21.18 -11.07
C GLY A 753 24.29 20.94 -11.46
N GLN A 754 24.74 19.68 -11.38
CA GLN A 754 26.09 19.27 -11.76
C GLN A 754 26.06 18.11 -12.78
N GLU A 755 27.00 18.16 -13.74
CA GLU A 755 27.21 17.11 -14.75
C GLU A 755 27.85 15.85 -14.14
N ALA A 756 28.76 16.04 -13.18
CA ALA A 756 29.53 14.96 -12.58
C ALA A 756 28.70 14.02 -11.69
N ALA A 757 29.16 12.77 -11.60
CA ALA A 757 28.60 11.75 -10.72
C ALA A 757 28.56 12.26 -9.28
N GLN A 758 27.37 12.23 -8.69
CA GLN A 758 27.16 12.55 -7.29
C GLN A 758 27.66 11.39 -6.42
N LYS A 759 28.05 11.69 -5.18
CA LYS A 759 28.25 10.63 -4.19
C LYS A 759 26.88 10.10 -3.78
N TYR A 760 26.57 8.87 -4.17
CA TYR A 760 25.30 8.24 -3.81
C TYR A 760 25.44 7.35 -2.56
N PHE A 761 24.43 7.40 -1.70
CA PHE A 761 24.30 6.47 -0.58
C PHE A 761 23.83 5.10 -1.08
N GLU A 762 24.37 4.05 -0.46
CA GLU A 762 23.83 2.71 -0.65
C GLU A 762 22.51 2.58 0.13
N PRO A 763 21.45 1.99 -0.49
CA PRO A 763 20.23 1.64 0.21
C PRO A 763 20.53 0.82 1.48
N PRO A 764 20.03 1.22 2.67
CA PRO A 764 20.25 0.43 3.88
C PRO A 764 19.62 -0.96 3.76
N ALA A 765 20.08 -1.89 4.60
CA ALA A 765 19.44 -3.18 4.71
C ALA A 765 17.93 -3.00 4.98
N PRO A 766 17.06 -3.79 4.35
CA PRO A 766 15.62 -3.57 4.45
C PRO A 766 15.09 -3.50 5.89
N GLY A 767 15.65 -4.30 6.82
CA GLY A 767 15.26 -4.29 8.24
C GLY A 767 15.54 -2.96 8.94
N VAL A 768 16.61 -2.27 8.53
CA VAL A 768 16.96 -0.92 9.01
C VAL A 768 15.96 0.09 8.48
N VAL A 769 15.55 0.00 7.21
CA VAL A 769 14.50 0.84 6.65
C VAL A 769 13.17 0.65 7.39
N GLN A 770 12.82 -0.59 7.75
CA GLN A 770 11.63 -0.88 8.56
C GLN A 770 11.73 -0.28 9.96
N ALA A 771 12.89 -0.37 10.62
CA ALA A 771 13.13 0.26 11.91
C ALA A 771 13.02 1.79 11.84
N ILE A 772 13.52 2.42 10.75
CA ILE A 772 13.37 3.86 10.50
C ILE A 772 11.90 4.24 10.36
N LYS A 773 11.11 3.51 9.55
CA LYS A 773 9.67 3.77 9.37
C LYS A 773 8.90 3.62 10.68
N ALA A 774 9.20 2.58 11.47
CA ALA A 774 8.59 2.39 12.78
C ALA A 774 8.92 3.52 13.76
N ASN A 775 10.18 3.98 13.77
CA ASN A 775 10.62 5.07 14.64
C ASN A 775 10.03 6.43 14.23
N TRP A 776 9.77 6.64 12.93
CA TRP A 776 9.20 7.89 12.40
C TRP A 776 7.86 8.27 13.06
N ALA A 777 7.00 7.31 13.40
CA ALA A 777 5.75 7.58 14.12
C ALA A 777 5.95 8.32 15.47
N THR A 778 7.12 8.18 16.08
CA THR A 778 7.51 8.88 17.32
C THR A 778 8.27 10.18 17.06
N LEU A 779 8.95 10.30 15.92
CA LEU A 779 9.81 11.43 15.57
C LEU A 779 9.09 12.53 14.81
N ARG A 780 7.99 12.20 14.11
CA ARG A 780 7.18 13.19 13.39
C ARG A 780 6.70 14.30 14.30
N LYS A 781 6.62 15.52 13.77
CA LYS A 781 6.12 16.68 14.50
C LYS A 781 4.68 16.42 14.93
N LYS A 782 4.38 16.56 16.23
CA LYS A 782 3.01 16.40 16.75
C LYS A 782 2.14 17.55 16.29
N ALA A 783 0.82 17.39 16.32
CA ALA A 783 -0.11 18.41 15.88
C ALA A 783 -0.97 18.99 17.03
N ASN A 784 -1.38 20.24 16.85
CA ASN A 784 -2.52 20.89 17.47
C ASN A 784 -3.54 21.09 16.36
N ILE A 785 -4.68 20.39 16.44
CA ILE A 785 -5.72 20.42 15.40
C ILE A 785 -7.02 20.92 16.05
N LEU A 786 -7.55 22.03 15.57
CA LEU A 786 -8.88 22.50 15.94
C LEU A 786 -9.85 22.23 14.79
N MET A 787 -10.75 21.28 14.99
CA MET A 787 -11.79 20.97 14.02
C MET A 787 -13.03 21.85 14.27
N ALA A 788 -13.48 22.58 13.27
CA ALA A 788 -14.69 23.38 13.29
C ALA A 788 -15.69 22.79 12.29
N VAL A 789 -16.79 22.24 12.80
CA VAL A 789 -17.78 21.49 12.02
C VAL A 789 -19.05 22.31 11.84
N ASP A 790 -19.46 22.46 10.59
CA ASP A 790 -20.76 23.02 10.26
C ASP A 790 -21.87 22.04 10.63
N VAL A 791 -22.88 22.56 11.31
CA VAL A 791 -24.06 21.81 11.77
C VAL A 791 -25.34 22.48 11.29
N SER A 792 -25.28 23.40 10.34
CA SER A 792 -26.43 24.17 9.86
C SER A 792 -27.52 23.31 9.19
N GLY A 793 -28.63 23.94 8.82
CA GLY A 793 -29.73 23.27 8.12
C GLY A 793 -29.30 22.63 6.79
N SER A 794 -28.35 23.22 6.06
CA SER A 794 -27.85 22.66 4.80
C SER A 794 -27.08 21.34 5.01
N MET A 795 -26.54 21.11 6.21
CA MET A 795 -25.90 19.85 6.60
C MET A 795 -26.91 18.71 6.87
N THR A 796 -28.20 19.01 6.86
CA THR A 796 -29.30 18.02 6.90
C THR A 796 -29.90 17.72 5.53
N ALA A 797 -29.58 18.53 4.52
CA ALA A 797 -30.10 18.38 3.16
C ALA A 797 -29.35 17.28 2.37
N ASN A 798 -30.00 16.70 1.36
CA ASN A 798 -29.48 15.68 0.44
C ASN A 798 -28.89 14.44 1.15
N GLN A 799 -29.75 13.47 1.43
CA GLN A 799 -29.35 12.21 2.03
C GLN A 799 -28.52 11.35 1.06
N VAL A 800 -27.36 10.89 1.52
CA VAL A 800 -26.55 9.88 0.82
C VAL A 800 -26.84 8.56 1.51
N ASN A 801 -27.41 7.60 0.78
CA ASN A 801 -27.80 6.28 1.33
C ASN A 801 -28.66 6.37 2.62
N GLY A 802 -29.54 7.38 2.70
CA GLY A 802 -30.43 7.58 3.86
C GLY A 802 -29.80 8.31 5.05
N ARG A 803 -28.54 8.73 4.96
CA ARG A 803 -27.81 9.48 6.01
C ARG A 803 -27.65 10.94 5.63
N THR A 804 -27.71 11.83 6.62
CA THR A 804 -27.46 13.26 6.45
C THR A 804 -25.98 13.55 6.18
N ARG A 805 -25.67 14.69 5.55
CA ARG A 805 -24.28 15.10 5.30
C ARG A 805 -23.48 15.20 6.61
N LEU A 806 -24.10 15.70 7.68
CA LEU A 806 -23.47 15.75 9.00
C LEU A 806 -23.10 14.35 9.51
N GLU A 807 -23.97 13.35 9.35
CA GLU A 807 -23.69 11.98 9.80
C GLU A 807 -22.55 11.33 9.02
N VAL A 808 -22.43 11.61 7.72
CA VAL A 808 -21.30 11.12 6.91
C VAL A 808 -20.01 11.85 7.30
N ALA A 809 -20.07 13.18 7.47
CA ALA A 809 -18.93 13.99 7.89
C ALA A 809 -18.38 13.58 9.26
N VAL A 810 -19.27 13.31 10.23
CA VAL A 810 -18.94 12.89 11.59
C VAL A 810 -18.32 11.50 11.61
N GLU A 811 -18.79 10.57 10.78
CA GLU A 811 -18.20 9.23 10.67
C GLU A 811 -16.80 9.30 10.04
N ALA A 812 -16.66 9.94 8.89
CA ALA A 812 -15.36 10.09 8.22
C ALA A 812 -14.33 10.80 9.12
N ALA A 813 -14.75 11.83 9.85
CA ALA A 813 -13.91 12.50 10.84
C ALA A 813 -13.62 11.61 12.06
N SER A 814 -14.52 10.70 12.46
CA SER A 814 -14.26 9.74 13.55
C SER A 814 -13.16 8.75 13.15
N ASP A 815 -13.24 8.23 11.92
CA ASP A 815 -12.29 7.24 11.41
C ASP A 815 -10.93 7.86 11.15
N GLY A 816 -10.91 9.08 10.62
CA GLY A 816 -9.68 9.84 10.42
C GLY A 816 -8.91 10.10 11.73
N ILE A 817 -9.60 10.44 12.83
CA ILE A 817 -8.95 10.74 14.12
C ILE A 817 -8.16 9.54 14.66
N ALA A 818 -8.50 8.30 14.27
CA ALA A 818 -7.74 7.11 14.64
C ALA A 818 -6.31 7.07 14.05
N LEU A 819 -6.02 7.87 13.02
CA LEU A 819 -4.70 7.98 12.38
C LEU A 819 -3.75 8.93 13.15
N LEU A 820 -4.29 9.75 14.04
CA LEU A 820 -3.51 10.70 14.81
C LEU A 820 -2.74 10.02 15.94
N ASN A 821 -1.60 10.61 16.30
CA ASN A 821 -0.79 10.11 17.39
C ASN A 821 -1.45 10.45 18.74
N SER A 822 -1.37 9.55 19.72
CA SER A 822 -1.90 9.81 21.07
C SER A 822 -1.33 11.06 21.76
N GLU A 823 -0.19 11.58 21.31
CA GLU A 823 0.41 12.82 21.81
C GLU A 823 -0.05 14.08 21.08
N ASP A 824 -0.82 13.95 19.99
CA ASP A 824 -1.46 15.07 19.30
C ASP A 824 -2.51 15.70 20.21
N ARG A 825 -2.79 16.99 19.98
CA ARG A 825 -3.85 17.70 20.68
C ARG A 825 -4.96 18.05 19.72
N VAL A 826 -6.19 17.73 20.09
CA VAL A 826 -7.37 17.95 19.26
C VAL A 826 -8.41 18.77 20.01
N GLY A 827 -9.02 19.72 19.31
CA GLY A 827 -10.17 20.49 19.76
C GLY A 827 -11.32 20.34 18.76
N LEU A 828 -12.55 20.47 19.24
CA LEU A 828 -13.76 20.34 18.43
C LEU A 828 -14.73 21.48 18.71
N TRP A 829 -15.07 22.23 17.67
CA TRP A 829 -16.07 23.29 17.67
C TRP A 829 -17.19 22.97 16.68
N ALA A 830 -18.39 23.43 17.00
CA ALA A 830 -19.53 23.42 16.08
C ALA A 830 -19.90 24.87 15.72
N PHE A 831 -20.33 25.10 14.48
CA PHE A 831 -20.79 26.43 14.05
C PHE A 831 -22.04 26.83 14.83
N SER A 832 -22.22 28.14 15.04
CA SER A 832 -23.43 28.70 15.65
C SER A 832 -23.70 30.11 15.14
N SER A 833 -24.96 30.48 14.96
CA SER A 833 -25.35 31.88 14.88
C SER A 833 -25.82 32.32 16.25
N ARG A 834 -25.51 33.55 16.68
CA ARG A 834 -25.92 34.11 18.00
C ARG A 834 -27.45 34.16 18.26
N GLN A 835 -28.26 33.46 17.46
CA GLN A 835 -29.67 33.20 17.67
C GLN A 835 -29.87 31.87 18.42
N GLY A 836 -30.75 31.85 19.43
CA GLY A 836 -31.05 30.63 20.19
C GLY A 836 -30.31 30.48 21.54
N GLY A 837 -29.67 31.55 22.04
CA GLY A 837 -29.06 31.57 23.39
C GLY A 837 -27.52 31.52 23.42
N ASP A 838 -26.88 31.25 22.29
CA ASP A 838 -25.41 31.26 22.17
C ASP A 838 -24.85 32.70 22.08
N ARG A 839 -23.80 33.00 22.86
CA ARG A 839 -23.15 34.33 22.87
C ARG A 839 -22.08 34.51 21.79
N LEU A 840 -21.57 33.40 21.24
CA LEU A 840 -20.46 33.35 20.28
C LEU A 840 -20.92 32.74 18.95
N PRO A 841 -20.26 33.04 17.82
CA PRO A 841 -20.59 32.47 16.51
C PRO A 841 -20.15 30.99 16.36
N TYR A 842 -19.86 30.31 17.47
CA TYR A 842 -19.44 28.91 17.53
C TYR A 842 -19.71 28.36 18.94
N ARG A 843 -19.76 27.03 19.05
CA ARG A 843 -19.84 26.29 20.32
C ARG A 843 -18.62 25.41 20.49
N VAL A 844 -17.93 25.53 21.62
CA VAL A 844 -16.83 24.63 21.99
C VAL A 844 -17.42 23.30 22.46
N GLN A 845 -17.24 22.23 21.69
CA GLN A 845 -17.67 20.86 22.06
C GLN A 845 -16.58 20.15 22.87
N HIS A 846 -15.33 20.39 22.49
CA HIS A 846 -14.13 19.86 23.13
C HIS A 846 -13.01 20.91 23.06
N PRO A 847 -12.41 21.30 24.19
CA PRO A 847 -11.26 22.21 24.17
C PRO A 847 -10.05 21.51 23.54
N LEU A 848 -9.05 22.30 23.12
CA LEU A 848 -7.80 21.72 22.62
C LEU A 848 -7.06 21.01 23.76
N SER A 849 -7.00 19.68 23.72
CA SER A 849 -6.30 18.86 24.72
C SER A 849 -5.68 17.62 24.08
N LYS A 850 -4.84 16.89 24.83
CA LYS A 850 -4.26 15.62 24.37
C LYS A 850 -5.36 14.69 23.85
N LEU A 851 -5.09 14.01 22.73
CA LEU A 851 -6.04 13.15 22.06
C LEU A 851 -6.46 12.00 22.96
N ASP A 852 -7.75 12.00 23.30
CA ASP A 852 -8.49 10.85 23.79
C ASP A 852 -9.51 10.52 22.70
N THR A 853 -9.18 9.51 21.89
CA THR A 853 -9.98 9.11 20.73
C THR A 853 -11.41 8.76 21.14
N ALA A 854 -11.61 8.13 22.30
CA ALA A 854 -12.93 7.75 22.79
C ALA A 854 -13.77 8.98 23.11
N ALA A 855 -13.23 9.89 23.91
CA ALA A 855 -13.92 11.10 24.35
C ALA A 855 -14.19 12.05 23.18
N TYR A 856 -13.23 12.21 22.28
CA TYR A 856 -13.37 13.07 21.10
C TYR A 856 -14.45 12.54 20.14
N THR A 857 -14.40 11.26 19.79
CA THR A 857 -15.39 10.62 18.89
C THR A 857 -16.79 10.65 19.50
N ALA A 858 -16.92 10.47 20.82
CA ALA A 858 -18.21 10.61 21.51
C ALA A 858 -18.78 12.04 21.38
N LYS A 859 -17.94 13.08 21.52
CA LYS A 859 -18.37 14.48 21.31
C LYS A 859 -18.75 14.76 19.87
N LEU A 860 -18.00 14.22 18.92
CA LEU A 860 -18.24 14.36 17.50
C LEU A 860 -19.59 13.75 17.09
N ARG A 861 -19.86 12.52 17.55
CA ARG A 861 -21.14 11.80 17.32
C ARG A 861 -22.34 12.42 18.02
N ALA A 862 -22.13 13.19 19.09
CA ALA A 862 -23.19 13.88 19.82
C ALA A 862 -23.64 15.20 19.16
N MET A 863 -22.97 15.65 18.09
CA MET A 863 -23.34 16.88 17.41
C MET A 863 -24.71 16.76 16.74
N LYS A 864 -25.53 17.79 16.93
CA LYS A 864 -26.88 17.86 16.37
C LYS A 864 -26.96 18.98 15.35
N PRO A 865 -27.69 18.77 14.24
CA PRO A 865 -27.96 19.85 13.32
C PRO A 865 -28.76 20.98 13.98
N GLY A 866 -28.44 22.22 13.64
CA GLY A 866 -29.14 23.43 14.05
C GLY A 866 -28.29 24.70 13.95
N GLY A 867 -28.96 25.83 13.69
CA GLY A 867 -28.33 27.15 13.54
C GLY A 867 -28.05 27.53 12.09
N GLN A 868 -27.49 28.72 11.88
CA GLN A 868 -27.01 29.20 10.58
C GLN A 868 -25.49 29.01 10.46
N THR A 869 -24.98 29.04 9.22
CA THR A 869 -23.55 28.90 8.95
C THR A 869 -22.81 30.22 9.18
N ALA A 870 -22.17 30.38 10.36
CA ALA A 870 -21.31 31.51 10.69
C ALA A 870 -19.84 31.26 10.30
N LEU A 871 -19.61 30.91 9.04
CA LEU A 871 -18.31 30.48 8.51
C LEU A 871 -17.19 31.47 8.83
N TYR A 872 -17.34 32.74 8.43
CA TYR A 872 -16.24 33.70 8.53
C TYR A 872 -15.88 34.02 9.98
N ALA A 873 -16.88 34.25 10.81
CA ALA A 873 -16.66 34.54 12.22
C ALA A 873 -16.08 33.33 12.99
N THR A 874 -16.51 32.11 12.64
CA THR A 874 -15.99 30.88 13.27
C THR A 874 -14.54 30.63 12.88
N VAL A 875 -14.20 30.74 11.59
CA VAL A 875 -12.83 30.53 11.11
C VAL A 875 -11.88 31.56 11.72
N ARG A 876 -12.28 32.82 11.77
CA ARG A 876 -11.50 33.89 12.42
C ARG A 876 -11.25 33.58 13.90
N ALA A 877 -12.30 33.22 14.64
CA ALA A 877 -12.17 32.90 16.06
C ALA A 877 -11.34 31.62 16.32
N ALA A 878 -11.47 30.61 15.45
CA ALA A 878 -10.70 29.38 15.55
C ALA A 878 -9.20 29.64 15.28
N HIS A 879 -8.91 30.47 14.28
CA HIS A 879 -7.56 30.94 13.98
C HIS A 879 -6.95 31.71 15.16
N ASP A 880 -7.67 32.69 15.72
CA ASP A 880 -7.24 33.47 16.89
C ASP A 880 -7.01 32.58 18.13
N TYR A 881 -7.90 31.61 18.35
CA TYR A 881 -7.74 30.63 19.43
C TYR A 881 -6.48 29.78 19.24
N MET A 882 -6.20 29.34 18.02
CA MET A 882 -4.98 28.60 17.70
C MET A 882 -3.72 29.46 17.82
N LEU A 883 -3.76 30.75 17.45
CA LEU A 883 -2.67 31.69 17.68
C LEU A 883 -2.38 31.90 19.19
N ALA A 884 -3.44 31.96 20.01
CA ALA A 884 -3.32 32.08 21.46
C ALA A 884 -2.75 30.82 22.12
N ASN A 885 -3.02 29.64 21.54
CA ASN A 885 -2.53 28.34 22.02
C ASN A 885 -1.37 27.81 21.17
N TYR A 886 -0.71 28.68 20.41
CA TYR A 886 0.31 28.30 19.44
C TYR A 886 1.48 27.60 20.13
N ASP A 887 1.83 26.41 19.66
CA ASP A 887 2.99 25.66 20.12
C ASP A 887 3.97 25.51 18.96
N ARG A 888 5.16 26.12 19.12
CA ARG A 888 6.24 26.08 18.12
C ARG A 888 6.73 24.67 17.81
N THR A 889 6.58 23.74 18.76
CA THR A 889 6.99 22.34 18.61
C THR A 889 5.95 21.49 17.89
N ARG A 890 4.80 22.06 17.53
CA ARG A 890 3.68 21.35 16.90
C ARG A 890 3.27 21.97 15.58
N VAL A 891 2.65 21.17 14.70
CA VAL A 891 1.87 21.70 13.59
C VAL A 891 0.62 22.35 14.20
N ASN A 892 0.24 23.56 13.79
CA ASN A 892 -0.94 24.24 14.32
C ASN A 892 -1.93 24.44 13.16
N ALA A 893 -3.06 23.75 13.23
CA ALA A 893 -4.03 23.68 12.15
C ALA A 893 -5.46 23.91 12.63
N VAL A 894 -6.24 24.62 11.83
CA VAL A 894 -7.70 24.67 11.90
C VAL A 894 -8.24 23.85 10.75
N VAL A 895 -9.14 22.91 11.02
CA VAL A 895 -9.80 22.08 10.00
C VAL A 895 -11.28 22.45 9.97
N VAL A 896 -11.77 22.90 8.83
CA VAL A 896 -13.12 23.42 8.65
C VAL A 896 -13.92 22.48 7.76
N LEU A 897 -15.02 21.94 8.29
CA LEU A 897 -15.94 21.06 7.57
C LEU A 897 -17.23 21.84 7.31
N THR A 898 -17.52 22.19 6.06
CA THR A 898 -18.67 23.04 5.70
C THR A 898 -18.97 22.95 4.21
N ASP A 899 -20.16 23.38 3.80
CA ASP A 899 -20.51 23.60 2.39
C ASP A 899 -20.00 24.95 1.85
N GLY A 900 -19.41 25.80 2.68
CA GLY A 900 -18.77 27.05 2.27
C GLY A 900 -19.71 28.24 2.15
N GLU A 901 -21.00 28.08 2.43
CA GLU A 901 -21.93 29.21 2.47
C GLU A 901 -21.79 29.99 3.79
N ASN A 902 -21.77 31.33 3.73
CA ASN A 902 -21.80 32.17 4.93
C ASN A 902 -23.18 32.83 5.06
N GLU A 903 -23.95 32.38 6.03
CA GLU A 903 -25.34 32.82 6.26
C GLU A 903 -25.45 33.83 7.43
N TYR A 904 -24.33 34.32 7.95
CA TYR A 904 -24.26 35.14 9.15
C TYR A 904 -24.05 36.64 8.84
N PRO A 905 -25.09 37.50 8.92
CA PRO A 905 -25.00 38.88 8.43
C PRO A 905 -24.06 39.79 9.23
N ALA A 906 -23.75 39.44 10.49
CA ALA A 906 -22.91 40.25 11.35
C ALA A 906 -21.41 40.16 11.02
N ASP A 907 -20.99 39.14 10.26
CA ASP A 907 -19.65 39.04 9.66
C ASP A 907 -19.76 38.38 8.28
N ASN A 908 -19.87 39.21 7.23
CA ASN A 908 -20.01 38.77 5.85
C ASN A 908 -18.96 39.39 4.90
N ASP A 909 -17.80 39.79 5.46
CA ASP A 909 -16.70 40.35 4.69
C ASP A 909 -15.58 39.32 4.53
N LEU A 910 -15.58 38.62 3.38
CA LEU A 910 -14.56 37.65 3.03
C LEU A 910 -13.17 38.31 2.97
N ASN A 911 -13.04 39.50 2.38
CA ASN A 911 -11.73 40.16 2.25
C ASN A 911 -11.13 40.49 3.62
N LYS A 912 -11.97 40.88 4.58
CA LYS A 912 -11.56 41.06 5.97
C LYS A 912 -11.16 39.73 6.61
N LEU A 913 -11.88 38.63 6.36
CA LEU A 913 -11.46 37.30 6.81
C LEU A 913 -10.07 36.93 6.30
N LEU A 914 -9.85 37.03 4.98
CA LEU A 914 -8.59 36.64 4.35
C LEU A 914 -7.40 37.42 4.91
N LYS A 915 -7.58 38.69 5.29
CA LYS A 915 -6.55 39.50 5.94
C LYS A 915 -6.27 39.06 7.38
N ASP A 916 -7.30 38.77 8.16
CA ASP A 916 -7.15 38.41 9.57
C ASP A 916 -6.55 37.00 9.77
N ILE A 917 -6.78 36.08 8.81
CA ILE A 917 -6.18 34.73 8.82
C ILE A 917 -4.93 34.61 7.94
N ALA A 918 -4.42 35.73 7.42
CA ALA A 918 -3.23 35.72 6.59
C ALA A 918 -2.08 35.07 7.37
N LEU A 919 -1.33 34.19 6.72
CA LEU A 919 -0.26 33.43 7.36
C LEU A 919 0.75 34.36 8.05
N ASP A 920 0.90 34.21 9.36
CA ASP A 920 2.02 34.77 10.13
C ASP A 920 3.21 33.80 10.07
N PRO A 921 4.35 34.15 9.43
CA PRO A 921 5.51 33.28 9.34
C PRO A 921 6.15 32.93 10.69
N ASP A 922 5.95 33.75 11.73
CA ASP A 922 6.47 33.52 13.07
C ASP A 922 5.56 32.61 13.91
N LYS A 923 4.26 32.62 13.61
CA LYS A 923 3.22 31.79 14.23
C LYS A 923 2.29 31.16 13.17
N PRO A 924 2.80 30.25 12.32
CA PRO A 924 2.00 29.66 11.26
C PRO A 924 0.83 28.85 11.83
N VAL A 925 -0.38 29.33 11.60
CA VAL A 925 -1.64 28.61 11.83
C VAL A 925 -2.32 28.44 10.48
N LYS A 926 -2.45 27.20 10.03
CA LYS A 926 -2.98 26.87 8.70
C LYS A 926 -4.45 26.51 8.79
N VAL A 927 -5.26 26.98 7.85
CA VAL A 927 -6.69 26.64 7.73
C VAL A 927 -6.89 25.67 6.57
N PHE A 928 -7.36 24.48 6.88
CA PHE A 928 -7.72 23.46 5.91
C PHE A 928 -9.24 23.39 5.80
N CYS A 929 -9.76 23.34 4.58
CA CYS A 929 -11.20 23.28 4.34
C CYS A 929 -11.56 21.96 3.65
N ILE A 930 -12.61 21.30 4.12
CA ILE A 930 -13.20 20.14 3.44
C ILE A 930 -14.54 20.59 2.88
N ALA A 931 -14.64 20.59 1.55
CA ALA A 931 -15.86 20.97 0.83
C ALA A 931 -16.77 19.74 0.67
N PHE A 932 -18.02 19.86 1.11
CA PHE A 932 -19.03 18.80 1.07
C PHE A 932 -20.04 19.03 -0.05
N ASP A 933 -20.18 18.06 -0.96
CA ASP A 933 -21.13 18.07 -2.09
C ASP A 933 -20.84 19.12 -3.18
N LYS A 934 -21.31 18.84 -4.41
CA LYS A 934 -21.18 19.65 -5.63
C LYS A 934 -21.71 21.07 -5.48
N ALA A 935 -22.61 21.31 -4.54
CA ALA A 935 -23.16 22.64 -4.24
C ALA A 935 -22.21 23.51 -3.39
N SER A 936 -21.12 22.96 -2.84
CA SER A 936 -20.18 23.72 -2.03
C SER A 936 -19.60 24.94 -2.76
N ASP A 937 -19.47 26.07 -2.07
CA ASP A 937 -18.71 27.22 -2.55
C ASP A 937 -17.19 26.95 -2.42
N LEU A 938 -16.71 26.07 -3.28
CA LEU A 938 -15.29 25.70 -3.39
C LEU A 938 -14.39 26.92 -3.56
N LYS A 939 -14.85 27.96 -4.26
CA LYS A 939 -14.05 29.15 -4.52
C LYS A 939 -13.80 29.93 -3.24
N THR A 940 -14.82 30.10 -2.40
CA THR A 940 -14.69 30.73 -1.08
C THR A 940 -13.80 29.89 -0.16
N LEU A 941 -14.00 28.58 -0.10
CA LEU A 941 -13.17 27.68 0.71
C LEU A 941 -11.70 27.65 0.27
N GLN A 942 -11.43 27.68 -1.03
CA GLN A 942 -10.08 27.81 -1.59
C GLN A 942 -9.44 29.14 -1.23
N ALA A 943 -10.19 30.25 -1.26
CA ALA A 943 -9.67 31.55 -0.86
C ALA A 943 -9.29 31.56 0.63
N ILE A 944 -10.14 31.02 1.51
CA ILE A 944 -9.90 30.91 2.96
C ILE A 944 -8.64 30.08 3.25
N ALA A 945 -8.56 28.88 2.67
CA ALA A 945 -7.41 28.00 2.87
C ALA A 945 -6.12 28.66 2.34
N LYS A 946 -6.17 29.26 1.14
CA LYS A 946 -5.01 29.92 0.53
C LYS A 946 -4.46 31.08 1.36
N ALA A 947 -5.31 31.88 2.01
CA ALA A 947 -4.86 33.02 2.82
C ALA A 947 -3.93 32.60 3.98
N SER A 948 -4.16 31.42 4.55
CA SER A 948 -3.37 30.86 5.66
C SER A 948 -2.35 29.80 5.21
N ALA A 949 -2.07 29.71 3.90
CA ALA A 949 -1.24 28.64 3.30
C ALA A 949 -1.68 27.20 3.65
N GLY A 950 -2.97 26.99 3.87
CA GLY A 950 -3.59 25.67 3.97
C GLY A 950 -4.14 25.17 2.62
N LYS A 951 -4.84 24.03 2.65
CA LYS A 951 -5.38 23.35 1.47
C LYS A 951 -6.88 23.11 1.59
N THR A 952 -7.58 23.20 0.46
CA THR A 952 -8.96 22.72 0.35
C THR A 952 -8.96 21.30 -0.20
N PHE A 953 -9.68 20.42 0.46
CA PHE A 953 -9.91 19.07 -0.01
C PHE A 953 -11.32 18.96 -0.60
N ASN A 954 -11.39 18.39 -1.80
CA ASN A 954 -12.63 18.22 -2.52
C ASN A 954 -13.22 16.85 -2.18
N ALA A 955 -14.28 16.85 -1.37
CA ALA A 955 -15.07 15.67 -1.04
C ALA A 955 -16.52 15.81 -1.57
N GLN A 956 -16.65 16.34 -2.79
CA GLN A 956 -17.93 16.48 -3.46
C GLN A 956 -18.58 15.13 -3.80
N ASP A 957 -17.78 14.08 -3.91
CA ASP A 957 -18.27 12.69 -3.90
C ASP A 957 -18.26 12.17 -2.45
N PRO A 958 -19.43 11.88 -1.85
CA PRO A 958 -19.52 11.38 -0.49
C PRO A 958 -18.76 10.08 -0.25
N THR A 959 -18.50 9.28 -1.30
CA THR A 959 -17.72 8.04 -1.20
C THR A 959 -16.21 8.29 -1.04
N MET A 960 -15.75 9.51 -1.32
CA MET A 960 -14.36 9.95 -1.23
C MET A 960 -14.06 10.69 0.09
N LEU A 961 -15.04 10.82 0.98
CA LEU A 961 -14.90 11.54 2.25
C LEU A 961 -13.87 10.91 3.16
N ASP A 962 -13.88 9.58 3.30
CA ASP A 962 -12.92 8.87 4.14
C ASP A 962 -11.49 9.02 3.60
N GLU A 963 -11.30 8.86 2.29
CA GLU A 963 -10.01 9.08 1.64
C GLU A 963 -9.52 10.53 1.82
N THR A 964 -10.44 11.49 1.75
CA THR A 964 -10.15 12.91 1.95
C THR A 964 -9.70 13.20 3.39
N PHE A 965 -10.36 12.62 4.39
CA PHE A 965 -9.96 12.75 5.79
C PHE A 965 -8.62 12.08 6.07
N VAL A 966 -8.38 10.91 5.50
CA VAL A 966 -7.09 10.22 5.57
C VAL A 966 -5.98 11.11 5.01
N LYS A 967 -6.16 11.66 3.79
CA LYS A 967 -5.20 12.57 3.14
C LYS A 967 -4.95 13.86 3.91
N LEU A 968 -5.99 14.40 4.55
CA LEU A 968 -5.82 15.58 5.40
C LEU A 968 -5.00 15.23 6.64
N LEU A 969 -5.35 14.15 7.34
CA LEU A 969 -4.75 13.82 8.62
C LEU A 969 -3.36 13.18 8.48
N SER A 970 -3.04 12.56 7.34
CA SER A 970 -1.68 12.13 6.96
C SER A 970 -0.74 13.31 6.71
N SER A 971 -1.29 14.50 6.43
CA SER A 971 -0.51 15.74 6.25
C SER A 971 -0.02 16.33 7.59
N PHE A 972 -0.53 15.80 8.71
CA PHE A 972 -0.13 16.11 10.08
C PHE A 972 0.66 14.95 10.65
#